data_AF-A0A429B6T3-F1
#
_entry.id   AF-A0A429B6T3-F1
#
_cell.length_a   1.000
_cell.length_b   1.000
_cell.length_c   1.000
_cell.angle_alpha   90.00
_cell.angle_beta   90.00
_cell.angle_gamma   90.00
#
_symmetry.space_group_name_H-M   'P 1'
#
loop_
_entity.id
_entity.type
_entity.pdbx_description
1 polymer ?
#
loop_
_entity_poly.entity_id
_entity_poly.type
_entity_poly.pdbx_seq_one_letter_code
_entity_poly.pdbx_strand_id
1 'polypeptide(L)'
;MLDELATRIPGAVHVDCRGKSADDIAHRLLRAWCVGESPDSLIAGARHIRSDGIALLGNVQWAGEFVTSSEARRISQRMIRTLKQFSRPALQFVVERSADKPWVPAPSRNDIVLATPGSGETRSGEWLDILARHPAVLALAAAERRTVPLSVWVELCRCLGFEMSSGELAELAESLSDRLLITDGSGSEREFGFDAESDRHRIRLIRPIDHGSLLAALLEPLKARSATAWASVGPTGVYAARAAALHAAHAGLLETLLADGQVLANLDATGLLEGMAATWPRGIPQDGIAIDAHYLEQLGLAAAPHAEWVAWLHHSALNRGDGALARSIVAEFGDQLPWKTVWTECRPFGTFGRPEGPEAVRASQPWDETSGSRDFPELAWSHSWRLPTVGPPVRHIFDGHPGESRPFRSKAVSETEWLISGPTGPFVVDVTTRPGEHPHLEALPEPFVSPITEAALWRCPTQAVAQNAPTRAWLESSFGPRTCRVLSEDELPSGLTHSSSREFLTSIGWPSLTDQLPFVHTADLAKTRLAEVSWPDDMDPPESEGPFYYLAEWTGGSVLLDGGTGAVVQDYSTGYSSFTLSTGLRQFCTLLRLYHEFLTSPFNTPAERADARRSLWQWAEDIDPATEDADHWEHVFDGDLDFWGTE
;
A
#
# COMPACT_ATOMS: atom_id res chain seq x y z
N MET A 1 4.01 -36.98 -3.28
CA MET A 1 5.36 -36.70 -2.73
C MET A 1 5.34 -35.88 -1.44
N LEU A 2 4.97 -34.59 -1.41
CA LEU A 2 4.99 -33.81 -0.15
C LEU A 2 3.99 -34.34 0.89
N ASP A 3 2.83 -34.79 0.43
CA ASP A 3 1.84 -35.44 1.29
C ASP A 3 2.39 -36.72 1.94
N GLU A 4 3.01 -37.59 1.14
CA GLU A 4 3.70 -38.80 1.62
C GLU A 4 4.85 -38.44 2.59
N LEU A 5 5.56 -37.35 2.34
CA LEU A 5 6.63 -36.89 3.23
C LEU A 5 6.08 -36.44 4.59
N ALA A 6 4.96 -35.70 4.61
CA ALA A 6 4.31 -35.30 5.87
C ALA A 6 3.90 -36.50 6.72
N THR A 7 3.39 -37.57 6.10
CA THR A 7 3.04 -38.79 6.86
C THR A 7 4.24 -39.48 7.53
N ARG A 8 5.46 -39.22 7.05
CA ARG A 8 6.71 -39.81 7.56
C ARG A 8 7.41 -38.95 8.61
N ILE A 9 7.07 -37.68 8.72
CA ILE A 9 7.70 -36.73 9.65
C ILE A 9 6.70 -36.44 10.79
N PRO A 10 6.96 -36.90 12.03
CA PRO A 10 6.06 -36.65 13.16
C PRO A 10 5.81 -35.15 13.36
N GLY A 11 4.53 -34.75 13.44
CA GLY A 11 4.13 -33.36 13.65
C GLY A 11 4.26 -32.46 12.43
N ALA A 12 4.62 -32.99 11.25
CA ALA A 12 4.60 -32.21 10.01
C ALA A 12 3.17 -31.98 9.50
N VAL A 13 2.90 -30.76 9.03
CA VAL A 13 1.62 -30.35 8.46
C VAL A 13 1.81 -30.11 6.97
N HIS A 14 1.10 -30.87 6.14
CA HIS A 14 1.06 -30.62 4.69
C HIS A 14 -0.13 -29.74 4.33
N VAL A 15 0.13 -28.72 3.52
CA VAL A 15 -0.90 -27.83 2.96
C VAL A 15 -0.67 -27.71 1.46
N ASP A 16 -1.64 -28.17 0.68
CA ASP A 16 -1.75 -27.80 -0.73
C ASP A 16 -2.27 -26.36 -0.83
N CYS A 17 -1.43 -25.47 -1.36
CA CYS A 17 -1.72 -24.05 -1.47
C CYS A 17 -2.49 -23.70 -2.74
N ARG A 18 -2.70 -24.65 -3.68
CA ARG A 18 -3.38 -24.37 -4.95
C ARG A 18 -4.75 -23.73 -4.71
N GLY A 19 -4.98 -22.56 -5.31
CA GLY A 19 -6.26 -21.87 -5.21
C GLY A 19 -6.56 -21.21 -3.85
N LYS A 20 -5.64 -21.26 -2.88
CA LYS A 20 -5.85 -20.74 -1.52
C LYS A 20 -5.13 -19.42 -1.30
N SER A 21 -5.74 -18.52 -0.54
CA SER A 21 -5.07 -17.29 -0.09
C SER A 21 -4.05 -17.59 1.03
N ALA A 22 -3.13 -16.67 1.27
CA ALA A 22 -2.23 -16.70 2.40
C ALA A 22 -2.99 -16.75 3.73
N ASP A 23 -4.14 -16.07 3.80
CA ASP A 23 -5.01 -16.03 4.98
C ASP A 23 -5.59 -17.43 5.26
N ASP A 24 -6.11 -18.11 4.24
CA ASP A 24 -6.61 -19.49 4.34
C ASP A 24 -5.52 -20.45 4.84
N ILE A 25 -4.31 -20.30 4.29
CA ILE A 25 -3.16 -21.14 4.63
C ILE A 25 -2.72 -20.86 6.07
N ALA A 26 -2.63 -19.60 6.46
CA ALA A 26 -2.27 -19.18 7.80
C ALA A 26 -3.27 -19.71 8.85
N HIS A 27 -4.57 -19.55 8.62
CA HIS A 27 -5.60 -20.12 9.50
C HIS A 27 -5.55 -21.64 9.56
N ARG A 28 -5.22 -22.32 8.45
CA ARG A 28 -5.04 -23.78 8.45
C ARG A 28 -3.82 -24.21 9.29
N LEU A 29 -2.70 -23.51 9.17
CA LEU A 29 -1.48 -23.79 9.95
C LEU A 29 -1.68 -23.53 11.44
N LEU A 30 -2.28 -22.39 11.80
CA LEU A 30 -2.58 -22.04 13.19
C LEU A 30 -3.50 -23.08 13.85
N ARG A 31 -4.55 -23.53 13.14
CA ARG A 31 -5.41 -24.63 13.61
C ARG A 31 -4.65 -25.94 13.78
N ALA A 32 -3.76 -26.28 12.84
CA ALA A 32 -2.96 -27.50 12.92
C ALA A 32 -1.96 -27.48 14.10
N TRP A 33 -1.53 -26.29 14.54
CA TRP A 33 -0.70 -26.10 15.72
C TRP A 33 -1.49 -25.78 17.00
N CYS A 34 -2.78 -26.09 17.02
CA CYS A 34 -3.66 -25.96 18.18
C CYS A 34 -3.71 -24.54 18.78
N VAL A 35 -3.52 -23.50 17.95
CA VAL A 35 -3.86 -22.13 18.34
C VAL A 35 -5.39 -22.06 18.44
N GLY A 36 -5.90 -21.41 19.50
CA GLY A 36 -7.33 -21.28 19.76
C GLY A 36 -8.12 -20.64 18.62
N GLU A 37 -9.45 -20.65 18.73
CA GLU A 37 -10.32 -20.17 17.65
C GLU A 37 -10.06 -18.69 17.32
N SER A 38 -9.82 -18.43 16.03
CA SER A 38 -9.85 -17.14 15.34
C SER A 38 -9.10 -15.98 16.02
N PRO A 39 -7.75 -15.99 16.03
CA PRO A 39 -7.00 -14.79 16.40
C PRO A 39 -7.33 -13.62 15.46
N ASP A 40 -7.27 -12.39 15.98
CA ASP A 40 -7.58 -11.18 15.21
C ASP A 40 -6.53 -10.86 14.14
N SER A 41 -5.30 -11.37 14.30
CA SER A 41 -4.20 -11.19 13.34
C SER A 41 -3.22 -12.37 13.36
N LEU A 42 -2.42 -12.51 12.30
CA LEU A 42 -1.38 -13.52 12.23
C LEU A 42 -0.34 -13.36 13.36
N ILE A 43 0.02 -12.12 13.73
CA ILE A 43 0.96 -11.86 14.83
C ILE A 43 0.38 -12.37 16.16
N ALA A 44 -0.89 -12.07 16.42
CA ALA A 44 -1.58 -12.57 17.61
C ALA A 44 -1.59 -14.11 17.61
N GLY A 45 -1.94 -14.74 16.49
CA GLY A 45 -1.91 -16.19 16.34
C GLY A 45 -0.51 -16.80 16.56
N ALA A 46 0.52 -16.21 15.95
CA ALA A 46 1.90 -16.69 16.04
C ALA A 46 2.43 -16.72 17.49
N ARG A 47 2.10 -15.69 18.28
CA ARG A 47 2.48 -15.59 19.70
C ARG A 47 1.86 -16.68 20.58
N HIS A 48 0.76 -17.30 20.13
CA HIS A 48 0.06 -18.35 20.85
C HIS A 48 0.52 -19.77 20.49
N ILE A 49 1.39 -19.95 19.50
CA ILE A 49 1.96 -21.26 19.14
C ILE A 49 2.84 -21.76 20.29
N ARG A 50 2.64 -23.02 20.71
CA ARG A 50 3.29 -23.59 21.92
C ARG A 50 4.31 -24.70 21.64
N SER A 51 4.32 -25.26 20.44
CA SER A 51 5.19 -26.38 20.08
C SER A 51 5.94 -26.10 18.77
N ASP A 52 7.12 -26.71 18.63
CA ASP A 52 7.85 -26.74 17.37
C ASP A 52 6.99 -27.39 16.28
N GLY A 53 7.25 -27.01 15.02
CA GLY A 53 6.42 -27.44 13.90
C GLY A 53 7.15 -27.41 12.58
N ILE A 54 6.78 -28.35 11.70
CA ILE A 54 7.25 -28.40 10.31
C ILE A 54 6.03 -28.22 9.41
N ALA A 55 6.07 -27.23 8.52
CA ALA A 55 5.05 -27.03 7.49
C ALA A 55 5.62 -27.37 6.11
N LEU A 56 4.95 -28.27 5.39
CA LEU A 56 5.22 -28.60 3.99
C LEU A 56 4.17 -27.90 3.12
N LEU A 57 4.56 -26.87 2.39
CA LEU A 57 3.67 -26.08 1.55
C LEU A 57 3.85 -26.50 0.09
N GLY A 58 2.85 -27.17 -0.46
CA GLY A 58 2.81 -27.62 -1.85
C GLY A 58 2.13 -26.60 -2.77
N ASN A 59 2.50 -26.57 -4.05
CA ASN A 59 1.89 -25.71 -5.07
C ASN A 59 1.84 -24.20 -4.72
N VAL A 60 2.81 -23.67 -3.97
CA VAL A 60 2.80 -22.26 -3.51
C VAL A 60 2.78 -21.27 -4.69
N GLN A 61 3.45 -21.60 -5.80
CA GLN A 61 3.44 -20.83 -7.04
C GLN A 61 2.07 -20.76 -7.74
N TRP A 62 1.11 -21.56 -7.28
CA TRP A 62 -0.28 -21.64 -7.74
C TRP A 62 -1.26 -21.28 -6.62
N ALA A 63 -0.80 -20.58 -5.58
CA ALA A 63 -1.68 -19.98 -4.59
C ALA A 63 -2.59 -18.91 -5.21
N GLY A 64 -3.67 -18.61 -4.50
CA GLY A 64 -4.66 -17.60 -4.90
C GLY A 64 -5.68 -18.10 -5.92
N GLU A 65 -6.82 -17.43 -5.93
CA GLU A 65 -7.96 -17.76 -6.77
C GLU A 65 -7.71 -17.45 -8.27
N PHE A 66 -6.79 -16.52 -8.53
CA PHE A 66 -6.36 -16.12 -9.86
C PHE A 66 -5.08 -16.85 -10.29
N VAL A 67 -4.91 -17.01 -11.60
CA VAL A 67 -3.69 -17.56 -12.21
C VAL A 67 -2.49 -16.64 -11.98
N THR A 68 -2.73 -15.35 -12.15
CA THR A 68 -1.76 -14.27 -11.92
C THR A 68 -2.05 -13.66 -10.56
N SER A 69 -1.69 -14.40 -9.51
CA SER A 69 -1.91 -14.01 -8.13
C SER A 69 -0.59 -13.66 -7.42
N SER A 70 -0.65 -12.69 -6.53
CA SER A 70 0.44 -12.28 -5.66
C SER A 70 0.58 -13.13 -4.38
N GLU A 71 -0.33 -14.09 -4.14
CA GLU A 71 -0.39 -14.91 -2.92
C GLU A 71 0.91 -15.66 -2.62
N ALA A 72 1.60 -16.16 -3.65
CA ALA A 72 2.88 -16.84 -3.46
C ALA A 72 3.92 -15.96 -2.72
N ARG A 73 3.90 -14.65 -3.00
CA ARG A 73 4.75 -13.64 -2.36
C ARG A 73 4.28 -13.34 -0.94
N ARG A 74 2.96 -13.22 -0.72
CA ARG A 74 2.37 -13.05 0.62
C ARG A 74 2.73 -14.22 1.55
N ILE A 75 2.60 -15.46 1.06
CA ILE A 75 2.96 -16.67 1.80
C ILE A 75 4.44 -16.67 2.19
N SER A 76 5.33 -16.43 1.23
CA SER A 76 6.78 -16.58 1.41
C SER A 76 7.43 -15.42 2.17
N GLN A 77 7.03 -14.18 1.91
CA GLN A 77 7.66 -12.98 2.47
C GLN A 77 6.97 -12.45 3.71
N ARG A 78 5.65 -12.61 3.83
CA ARG A 78 4.85 -12.06 4.93
C ARG A 78 4.48 -13.17 5.92
N MET A 79 3.70 -14.16 5.49
CA MET A 79 3.19 -15.20 6.39
C MET A 79 4.32 -15.99 7.08
N ILE A 80 5.25 -16.57 6.31
CA ILE A 80 6.36 -17.36 6.87
C ILE A 80 7.25 -16.50 7.76
N ARG A 81 7.56 -15.26 7.36
CA ARG A 81 8.39 -14.33 8.14
C ARG A 81 7.73 -14.02 9.48
N THR A 82 6.46 -13.63 9.46
CA THR A 82 5.68 -13.32 10.68
C THR A 82 5.61 -14.51 11.62
N LEU A 83 5.29 -15.70 11.10
CA LEU A 83 5.26 -16.93 11.92
C LEU A 83 6.62 -17.22 12.55
N LYS A 84 7.72 -17.11 11.80
CA LYS A 84 9.09 -17.33 12.34
C LYS A 84 9.53 -16.27 13.35
N GLN A 85 9.17 -15.01 13.12
CA GLN A 85 9.62 -13.89 13.93
C GLN A 85 8.88 -13.82 15.28
N PHE A 86 7.58 -14.11 15.29
CA PHE A 86 6.73 -13.89 16.46
C PHE A 86 6.34 -15.17 17.21
N SER A 87 6.64 -16.35 16.67
CA SER A 87 6.50 -17.59 17.42
C SER A 87 7.68 -17.78 18.37
N ARG A 88 7.38 -18.27 19.58
CA ARG A 88 8.41 -18.72 20.54
C ARG A 88 9.08 -20.04 20.13
N PRO A 89 8.34 -21.07 19.67
CA PRO A 89 8.95 -22.32 19.23
C PRO A 89 9.63 -22.21 17.86
N ALA A 90 10.48 -23.18 17.52
CA ALA A 90 11.16 -23.23 16.24
C ALA A 90 10.24 -23.79 15.15
N LEU A 91 9.89 -22.94 14.17
CA LEU A 91 9.09 -23.33 13.01
C LEU A 91 9.94 -23.49 11.76
N GLN A 92 9.81 -24.64 11.10
CA GLN A 92 10.49 -24.94 9.83
C GLN A 92 9.47 -25.02 8.69
N PHE A 93 9.86 -24.53 7.52
CA PHE A 93 9.00 -24.49 6.34
C PHE A 93 9.73 -25.08 5.15
N VAL A 94 9.09 -26.04 4.49
CA VAL A 94 9.50 -26.57 3.17
C VAL A 94 8.50 -26.03 2.16
N VAL A 95 9.00 -25.30 1.16
CA VAL A 95 8.17 -24.62 0.17
C VAL A 95 8.44 -25.24 -1.19
N GLU A 96 7.41 -25.81 -1.81
CA GLU A 96 7.46 -26.21 -3.21
C GLU A 96 7.42 -24.99 -4.11
N ARG A 97 8.29 -24.96 -5.13
CA ARG A 97 8.26 -23.97 -6.20
C ARG A 97 8.61 -24.61 -7.54
N SER A 98 8.06 -24.08 -8.63
CA SER A 98 8.44 -24.50 -9.98
C SER A 98 9.69 -23.76 -10.45
N ALA A 99 10.59 -24.44 -11.15
CA ALA A 99 11.77 -23.82 -11.77
C ALA A 99 11.37 -22.70 -12.76
N ASP A 100 10.23 -22.88 -13.42
CA ASP A 100 9.65 -21.98 -14.41
C ASP A 100 9.02 -20.71 -13.77
N LYS A 101 8.90 -20.66 -12.44
CA LYS A 101 8.40 -19.51 -11.66
C LYS A 101 9.36 -19.17 -10.52
N PRO A 102 10.51 -18.55 -10.82
CA PRO A 102 11.57 -18.29 -9.84
C PRO A 102 11.18 -17.22 -8.79
N TRP A 103 10.08 -16.50 -9.01
CA TRP A 103 9.64 -15.39 -8.16
C TRP A 103 9.02 -15.82 -6.83
N VAL A 104 8.89 -17.11 -6.53
CA VAL A 104 8.67 -17.56 -5.14
C VAL A 104 10.00 -17.36 -4.41
N PRO A 105 10.15 -16.28 -3.62
CA PRO A 105 11.39 -15.96 -2.96
C PRO A 105 11.62 -16.97 -1.83
N ALA A 106 12.57 -17.87 -2.04
CA ALA A 106 13.09 -18.78 -1.03
C ALA A 106 14.61 -18.59 -0.94
N PRO A 107 15.22 -18.65 0.26
CA PRO A 107 16.68 -18.59 0.37
C PRO A 107 17.32 -19.72 -0.45
N SER A 108 18.10 -19.36 -1.47
CA SER A 108 18.70 -20.31 -2.42
C SER A 108 19.67 -21.32 -1.78
N ARG A 109 20.15 -21.03 -0.56
CA ARG A 109 21.13 -21.85 0.15
C ARG A 109 20.63 -23.26 0.53
N ASN A 110 19.32 -23.50 0.50
CA ASN A 110 18.70 -24.79 0.91
C ASN A 110 17.77 -25.39 -0.17
N ASP A 111 17.95 -25.03 -1.44
CA ASP A 111 17.12 -25.59 -2.52
C ASP A 111 17.41 -27.08 -2.77
N ILE A 112 16.37 -27.90 -2.75
CA ILE A 112 16.42 -29.28 -3.25
C ILE A 112 15.76 -29.31 -4.62
N VAL A 113 16.57 -29.41 -5.67
CA VAL A 113 16.06 -29.49 -7.05
C VAL A 113 15.68 -30.95 -7.35
N LEU A 114 14.39 -31.19 -7.48
CA LEU A 114 13.86 -32.47 -7.96
C LEU A 114 14.01 -32.51 -9.49
N ALA A 115 15.15 -33.00 -9.96
CA ALA A 115 15.42 -33.09 -11.39
C ALA A 115 14.41 -34.04 -12.06
N THR A 116 13.65 -33.54 -13.04
CA THR A 116 13.17 -34.39 -14.15
C THR A 116 13.61 -33.75 -15.48
N PRO A 117 14.89 -33.88 -15.87
CA PRO A 117 15.38 -33.33 -17.12
C PRO A 117 14.76 -34.13 -18.28
N GLY A 118 13.97 -33.49 -19.13
CA GLY A 118 13.45 -34.07 -20.39
C GLY A 118 11.94 -34.10 -20.55
N SER A 119 11.13 -33.99 -19.48
CA SER A 119 9.66 -34.02 -19.61
C SER A 119 9.06 -32.70 -20.13
N GLY A 120 9.78 -31.58 -19.98
CA GLY A 120 9.31 -30.25 -20.37
C GLY A 120 9.19 -30.06 -21.88
N GLU A 121 10.22 -30.44 -22.64
CA GLU A 121 10.22 -30.28 -24.11
C GLU A 121 9.18 -31.19 -24.79
N THR A 122 9.05 -32.44 -24.33
CA THR A 122 8.03 -33.36 -24.84
C THR A 122 6.62 -32.85 -24.57
N ARG A 123 6.32 -32.37 -23.36
CA ARG A 123 5.01 -31.78 -23.03
C ARG A 123 4.71 -30.50 -23.81
N SER A 124 5.72 -29.66 -24.08
CA SER A 124 5.53 -28.46 -24.91
C SER A 124 5.16 -28.82 -26.35
N GLY A 125 5.78 -29.87 -26.91
CA GLY A 125 5.41 -30.40 -28.23
C GLY A 125 3.97 -30.93 -28.29
N GLU A 126 3.54 -31.67 -27.27
CA GLU A 126 2.15 -32.16 -27.16
C GLU A 126 1.14 -31.00 -27.17
N TRP A 127 1.39 -29.94 -26.39
CA TRP A 127 0.50 -28.78 -26.34
C TRP A 127 0.49 -27.99 -27.65
N LEU A 128 1.62 -27.90 -28.36
CA LEU A 128 1.66 -27.28 -29.70
C LEU A 128 0.70 -27.99 -30.66
N ASP A 129 0.74 -29.33 -30.68
CA ASP A 129 -0.14 -30.16 -31.53
C ASP A 129 -1.61 -30.08 -31.11
N ILE A 130 -1.89 -30.01 -29.80
CA ILE A 130 -3.25 -29.81 -29.29
C ILE A 130 -3.77 -28.44 -29.70
N LEU A 131 -2.99 -27.37 -29.53
CA LEU A 131 -3.40 -26.00 -29.89
C LEU A 131 -3.61 -25.83 -31.40
N ALA A 132 -2.86 -26.55 -32.22
CA ALA A 132 -3.05 -26.57 -33.68
C ALA A 132 -4.40 -27.21 -34.08
N ARG A 133 -4.85 -28.23 -33.34
CA ARG A 133 -6.13 -28.92 -33.58
C ARG A 133 -7.31 -28.26 -32.88
N HIS A 134 -7.08 -27.66 -31.72
CA HIS A 134 -8.09 -27.14 -30.81
C HIS A 134 -7.68 -25.74 -30.29
N PRO A 135 -7.76 -24.70 -31.14
CA PRO A 135 -7.37 -23.34 -30.76
C PRO A 135 -8.20 -22.78 -29.59
N ALA A 136 -9.42 -23.29 -29.36
CA ALA A 136 -10.27 -22.93 -28.24
C ALA A 136 -9.64 -23.18 -26.85
N VAL A 137 -8.67 -24.10 -26.74
CA VAL A 137 -7.90 -24.33 -25.51
C VAL A 137 -7.08 -23.09 -25.13
N LEU A 138 -6.65 -22.28 -26.12
CA LEU A 138 -5.96 -21.01 -25.87
C LEU A 138 -6.87 -20.02 -25.12
N ALA A 139 -8.15 -19.98 -25.44
CA ALA A 139 -9.11 -19.13 -24.74
C ALA A 139 -9.28 -19.53 -23.26
N LEU A 140 -9.33 -20.83 -22.98
CA LEU A 140 -9.34 -21.31 -21.59
C LEU A 140 -8.02 -21.01 -20.87
N ALA A 141 -6.89 -21.08 -21.59
CA ALA A 141 -5.60 -20.68 -21.04
C ALA A 141 -5.53 -19.18 -20.77
N ALA A 142 -6.24 -18.35 -21.54
CA ALA A 142 -6.32 -16.91 -21.35
C ALA A 142 -7.11 -16.49 -20.11
N ALA A 143 -8.01 -17.34 -19.60
CA ALA A 143 -8.76 -17.05 -18.39
C ALA A 143 -7.85 -16.77 -17.19
N GLU A 144 -8.10 -15.67 -16.47
CA GLU A 144 -7.37 -15.35 -15.22
C GLU A 144 -7.92 -16.10 -14.01
N ARG A 145 -9.12 -16.65 -14.13
CA ARG A 145 -9.73 -17.55 -13.14
C ARG A 145 -9.21 -18.98 -13.33
N ARG A 146 -9.01 -19.73 -12.24
CA ARG A 146 -8.60 -21.14 -12.31
C ARG A 146 -9.62 -22.01 -13.06
N THR A 147 -10.88 -21.81 -12.73
CA THR A 147 -12.02 -22.39 -13.43
C THR A 147 -12.94 -21.29 -13.95
N VAL A 148 -13.60 -21.52 -15.07
CA VAL A 148 -14.60 -20.60 -15.64
C VAL A 148 -15.86 -21.37 -16.05
N PRO A 149 -17.05 -20.76 -15.91
CA PRO A 149 -18.29 -21.31 -16.49
C PRO A 149 -18.18 -21.49 -18.01
N LEU A 150 -18.95 -22.42 -18.57
CA LEU A 150 -18.97 -22.68 -20.01
C LEU A 150 -19.27 -21.42 -20.82
N SER A 151 -20.23 -20.61 -20.37
CA SER A 151 -20.61 -19.37 -21.07
C SER A 151 -19.45 -18.37 -21.16
N VAL A 152 -18.58 -18.35 -20.13
CA VAL A 152 -17.39 -17.49 -20.09
C VAL A 152 -16.34 -18.03 -21.06
N TRP A 153 -16.14 -19.35 -21.14
CA TRP A 153 -15.21 -19.92 -22.11
C TRP A 153 -15.66 -19.65 -23.56
N VAL A 154 -16.95 -19.73 -23.85
CA VAL A 154 -17.51 -19.31 -25.15
C VAL A 154 -17.21 -17.83 -25.44
N GLU A 155 -17.38 -16.95 -24.46
CA GLU A 155 -17.06 -15.53 -24.63
C GLU A 155 -15.58 -15.30 -24.91
N LEU A 156 -14.68 -15.93 -24.14
CA LEU A 156 -13.24 -15.81 -24.33
C LEU A 156 -12.82 -16.31 -25.71
N CYS A 157 -13.44 -17.39 -26.21
CA CYS A 157 -13.26 -17.84 -27.60
C CYS A 157 -13.66 -16.74 -28.59
N ARG A 158 -14.83 -16.12 -28.42
CA ARG A 158 -15.31 -15.04 -29.29
C ARG A 158 -14.38 -13.83 -29.26
N CYS A 159 -13.93 -13.39 -28.08
CA CYS A 159 -12.99 -12.28 -27.92
C CYS A 159 -11.66 -12.53 -28.65
N LEU A 160 -11.23 -13.79 -28.76
CA LEU A 160 -10.02 -14.19 -29.49
C LEU A 160 -10.27 -14.54 -30.97
N GLY A 161 -11.51 -14.37 -31.46
CA GLY A 161 -11.88 -14.63 -32.86
C GLY A 161 -12.13 -16.11 -33.19
N PHE A 162 -12.40 -16.95 -32.20
CA PHE A 162 -12.77 -18.35 -32.40
C PHE A 162 -14.29 -18.51 -32.37
N GLU A 163 -14.85 -19.09 -33.44
CA GLU A 163 -16.27 -19.44 -33.51
C GLU A 163 -16.47 -20.85 -32.96
N MET A 164 -16.97 -20.95 -31.72
CA MET A 164 -17.24 -22.22 -31.04
C MET A 164 -18.57 -22.12 -30.28
N SER A 165 -19.40 -23.16 -30.40
CA SER A 165 -20.63 -23.29 -29.62
C SER A 165 -20.36 -23.92 -28.25
N SER A 166 -21.28 -23.72 -27.30
CA SER A 166 -21.21 -24.34 -25.98
C SER A 166 -21.14 -25.87 -26.04
N GLY A 167 -21.83 -26.50 -27.02
CA GLY A 167 -21.81 -27.95 -27.22
C GLY A 167 -20.44 -28.45 -27.64
N GLU A 168 -19.82 -27.80 -28.63
CA GLU A 168 -18.48 -28.17 -29.13
C GLU A 168 -17.41 -28.01 -28.05
N LEU A 169 -17.49 -26.97 -27.21
CA LEU A 169 -16.54 -26.78 -26.11
C LEU A 169 -16.71 -27.83 -25.01
N ALA A 170 -17.95 -28.25 -24.71
CA ALA A 170 -18.21 -29.31 -23.76
C ALA A 170 -17.66 -30.66 -24.26
N GLU A 171 -17.91 -31.01 -25.53
CA GLU A 171 -17.36 -32.21 -26.16
C GLU A 171 -15.82 -32.19 -26.20
N LEU A 172 -15.23 -31.02 -26.50
CA LEU A 172 -13.79 -30.83 -26.45
C LEU A 172 -13.23 -31.09 -25.05
N ALA A 173 -13.87 -30.55 -24.01
CA ALA A 173 -13.43 -30.77 -22.63
C ALA A 173 -13.51 -32.25 -22.24
N GLU A 174 -14.57 -32.95 -22.63
CA GLU A 174 -14.72 -34.39 -22.38
C GLU A 174 -13.64 -35.21 -23.12
N SER A 175 -13.30 -34.82 -24.36
CA SER A 175 -12.24 -35.46 -25.14
C SER A 175 -10.82 -35.27 -24.59
N LEU A 176 -10.61 -34.23 -23.77
CA LEU A 176 -9.34 -33.88 -23.12
C LEU A 176 -9.42 -34.00 -21.59
N SER A 177 -10.26 -34.91 -21.08
CA SER A 177 -10.50 -35.11 -19.64
C SER A 177 -9.27 -35.57 -18.83
N ASP A 178 -8.20 -36.03 -19.50
CA ASP A 178 -6.90 -36.29 -18.87
C ASP A 178 -6.07 -35.03 -18.63
N ARG A 179 -6.47 -33.89 -19.21
CA ARG A 179 -5.76 -32.59 -19.13
C ARG A 179 -6.61 -31.45 -18.59
N LEU A 180 -7.91 -31.49 -18.86
CA LEU A 180 -8.85 -30.46 -18.47
C LEU A 180 -9.68 -30.92 -17.27
N LEU A 181 -9.85 -29.99 -16.33
CA LEU A 181 -10.68 -30.16 -15.16
C LEU A 181 -12.11 -29.76 -15.52
N ILE A 182 -13.07 -30.64 -15.22
CA ILE A 182 -14.50 -30.36 -15.30
C ILE A 182 -15.07 -30.52 -13.89
N THR A 183 -15.65 -29.46 -13.35
CA THR A 183 -16.26 -29.47 -12.02
C THR A 183 -17.71 -29.03 -12.10
N ASP A 184 -18.57 -29.64 -11.29
CA ASP A 184 -19.90 -29.11 -11.05
C ASP A 184 -19.73 -27.80 -10.27
N GLY A 185 -20.06 -26.67 -10.91
CA GLY A 185 -19.94 -25.35 -10.31
C GLY A 185 -20.92 -25.16 -9.15
N SER A 186 -20.70 -24.13 -8.35
CA SER A 186 -21.66 -23.73 -7.31
C SER A 186 -22.96 -23.13 -7.89
N GLY A 187 -23.02 -22.91 -9.21
CA GLY A 187 -24.19 -22.44 -9.95
C GLY A 187 -24.86 -23.52 -10.81
N SER A 188 -25.63 -23.11 -11.82
CA SER A 188 -26.32 -24.02 -12.74
C SER A 188 -25.45 -24.52 -13.91
N GLU A 189 -24.22 -24.01 -14.05
CA GLU A 189 -23.31 -24.37 -15.15
C GLU A 189 -22.10 -25.16 -14.64
N ARG A 190 -21.59 -26.07 -15.49
CA ARG A 190 -20.30 -26.73 -15.31
C ARG A 190 -19.17 -25.71 -15.43
N GLU A 191 -18.13 -25.87 -14.63
CA GLU A 191 -16.92 -25.08 -14.70
C GLU A 191 -15.76 -25.87 -15.32
N PHE A 192 -14.91 -25.16 -16.05
CA PHE A 192 -13.83 -25.71 -16.85
C PHE A 192 -12.49 -25.08 -16.46
N GLY A 193 -11.45 -25.88 -16.33
CA GLY A 193 -10.10 -25.45 -16.00
C GLY A 193 -9.04 -26.44 -16.48
N PHE A 194 -7.81 -26.29 -16.02
CA PHE A 194 -6.74 -27.27 -16.28
C PHE A 194 -6.55 -28.16 -15.07
N ASP A 195 -6.32 -29.45 -15.30
CA ASP A 195 -5.94 -30.38 -14.23
C ASP A 195 -4.61 -29.94 -13.61
N ALA A 196 -3.62 -29.60 -14.46
CA ALA A 196 -2.34 -29.04 -14.03
C ALA A 196 -2.17 -27.57 -14.44
N GLU A 197 -2.02 -26.66 -13.48
CA GLU A 197 -1.77 -25.23 -13.76
C GLU A 197 -0.49 -24.97 -14.55
N SER A 198 0.48 -25.87 -14.42
CA SER A 198 1.71 -25.82 -15.23
C SER A 198 1.43 -25.90 -16.73
N ASP A 199 0.35 -26.57 -17.16
CA ASP A 199 -0.01 -26.68 -18.57
C ASP A 199 -0.60 -25.38 -19.10
N ARG A 200 -1.48 -24.72 -18.34
CA ARG A 200 -1.95 -23.36 -18.66
C ARG A 200 -0.78 -22.41 -18.85
N HIS A 201 0.18 -22.41 -17.92
CA HIS A 201 1.35 -21.55 -18.01
C HIS A 201 2.20 -21.84 -19.26
N ARG A 202 2.46 -23.12 -19.57
CA ARG A 202 3.17 -23.52 -20.79
C ARG A 202 2.46 -23.05 -22.05
N ILE A 203 1.14 -23.20 -22.12
CA ILE A 203 0.34 -22.73 -23.26
C ILE A 203 0.55 -21.23 -23.49
N ARG A 204 0.52 -20.41 -22.44
CA ARG A 204 0.75 -18.96 -22.54
C ARG A 204 2.17 -18.61 -23.00
N LEU A 205 3.17 -19.44 -22.68
CA LEU A 205 4.55 -19.27 -23.18
C LEU A 205 4.68 -19.65 -24.66
N ILE A 206 4.01 -20.73 -25.09
CA ILE A 206 4.05 -21.21 -26.48
C ILE A 206 3.27 -20.25 -27.41
N ARG A 207 2.12 -19.76 -26.94
CA ARG A 207 1.23 -18.83 -27.67
C ARG A 207 0.86 -17.67 -26.74
N PRO A 208 1.63 -16.57 -26.75
CA PRO A 208 1.29 -15.37 -25.99
C PRO A 208 -0.09 -14.84 -26.39
N ILE A 209 -0.85 -14.38 -25.39
CA ILE A 209 -2.19 -13.84 -25.57
C ILE A 209 -2.10 -12.33 -25.62
N ASP A 210 -2.79 -11.71 -26.58
CA ASP A 210 -3.03 -10.27 -26.59
C ASP A 210 -4.14 -9.92 -25.59
N HIS A 211 -3.74 -9.70 -24.34
CA HIS A 211 -4.65 -9.35 -23.26
C HIS A 211 -5.30 -7.98 -23.47
N GLY A 212 -4.70 -7.07 -24.23
CA GLY A 212 -5.29 -5.75 -24.52
C GLY A 212 -6.49 -5.86 -25.45
N SER A 213 -6.36 -6.60 -26.55
CA SER A 213 -7.48 -6.88 -27.46
C SER A 213 -8.58 -7.70 -26.77
N LEU A 214 -8.21 -8.72 -25.97
CA LEU A 214 -9.17 -9.50 -25.19
C LEU A 214 -9.95 -8.61 -24.22
N LEU A 215 -9.26 -7.75 -23.46
CA LEU A 215 -9.88 -6.84 -22.52
C LEU A 215 -10.86 -5.90 -23.25
N ALA A 216 -10.43 -5.27 -24.35
CA ALA A 216 -11.29 -4.37 -25.11
C ALA A 216 -12.57 -5.07 -25.60
N ALA A 217 -12.44 -6.27 -26.18
CA ALA A 217 -13.57 -7.06 -26.66
C ALA A 217 -14.50 -7.52 -25.52
N LEU A 218 -13.95 -7.79 -24.34
CA LEU A 218 -14.74 -8.16 -23.15
C LEU A 218 -15.51 -6.96 -22.60
N LEU A 219 -14.90 -5.77 -22.59
CA LEU A 219 -15.49 -4.57 -21.99
C LEU A 219 -16.52 -3.87 -22.89
N GLU A 220 -16.35 -3.88 -24.21
CA GLU A 220 -17.24 -3.21 -25.16
C GLU A 220 -18.74 -3.55 -24.95
N PRO A 221 -19.17 -4.83 -24.91
CA PRO A 221 -20.59 -5.14 -24.71
C PRO A 221 -21.10 -4.83 -23.30
N LEU A 222 -20.21 -4.75 -22.30
CA LEU A 222 -20.58 -4.44 -20.91
C LEU A 222 -20.78 -2.94 -20.73
N LYS A 223 -19.88 -2.12 -21.29
CA LYS A 223 -20.00 -0.64 -21.27
C LYS A 223 -21.26 -0.16 -21.98
N ALA A 224 -21.68 -0.85 -23.04
CA ALA A 224 -22.92 -0.54 -23.75
C ALA A 224 -24.20 -0.73 -22.91
N ARG A 225 -24.13 -1.48 -21.79
CA ARG A 225 -25.26 -1.78 -20.88
C ARG A 225 -25.29 -0.89 -19.63
N SER A 226 -24.71 0.32 -19.73
CA SER A 226 -24.52 1.30 -18.65
C SER A 226 -25.65 1.32 -17.60
N ALA A 227 -25.28 1.54 -16.35
CA ALA A 227 -26.15 1.52 -15.17
C ALA A 227 -26.69 0.13 -14.78
N THR A 228 -26.12 -0.95 -15.35
CA THR A 228 -26.33 -2.32 -14.87
C THR A 228 -25.03 -2.87 -14.32
N ALA A 229 -25.01 -3.20 -13.02
CA ALA A 229 -23.85 -3.81 -12.37
C ALA A 229 -23.40 -5.05 -13.16
N TRP A 230 -22.10 -5.15 -13.48
CA TRP A 230 -21.60 -6.26 -14.32
C TRP A 230 -21.90 -7.62 -13.72
N ALA A 231 -21.83 -7.77 -12.40
CA ALA A 231 -22.19 -9.00 -11.72
C ALA A 231 -23.64 -9.47 -12.01
N SER A 232 -24.55 -8.55 -12.33
CA SER A 232 -25.95 -8.82 -12.66
C SER A 232 -26.18 -9.18 -14.13
N VAL A 233 -25.17 -9.02 -15.00
CA VAL A 233 -25.26 -9.36 -16.43
C VAL A 233 -25.24 -10.87 -16.69
N GLY A 234 -24.71 -11.64 -15.73
CA GLY A 234 -24.54 -13.09 -15.83
C GLY A 234 -23.07 -13.49 -15.64
N PRO A 235 -22.72 -14.76 -15.92
CA PRO A 235 -21.39 -15.30 -15.61
C PRO A 235 -20.23 -14.53 -16.29
N THR A 236 -20.45 -14.02 -17.51
CA THR A 236 -19.46 -13.20 -18.23
C THR A 236 -19.21 -11.86 -17.54
N GLY A 237 -20.25 -11.21 -17.02
CA GLY A 237 -20.09 -9.95 -16.29
C GLY A 237 -19.43 -10.15 -14.93
N VAL A 238 -19.76 -11.24 -14.22
CA VAL A 238 -19.03 -11.66 -13.00
C VAL A 238 -17.56 -11.93 -13.29
N TYR A 239 -17.26 -12.63 -14.39
CA TYR A 239 -15.87 -12.85 -14.81
C TYR A 239 -15.15 -11.53 -15.09
N ALA A 240 -15.76 -10.63 -15.87
CA ALA A 240 -15.17 -9.33 -16.20
C ALA A 240 -14.89 -8.48 -14.96
N ALA A 241 -15.85 -8.41 -14.02
CA ALA A 241 -15.69 -7.68 -12.76
C ALA A 241 -14.46 -8.16 -11.96
N ARG A 242 -14.14 -9.46 -12.03
CA ARG A 242 -13.04 -10.08 -11.26
C ARG A 242 -11.72 -10.13 -12.02
N ALA A 243 -11.73 -10.22 -13.34
CA ALA A 243 -10.55 -10.49 -14.16
C ALA A 243 -10.07 -9.30 -15.01
N ALA A 244 -10.89 -8.26 -15.22
CA ALA A 244 -10.53 -7.16 -16.11
C ALA A 244 -9.25 -6.42 -15.67
N ALA A 245 -9.07 -6.19 -14.36
CA ALA A 245 -7.85 -5.55 -13.84
C ALA A 245 -6.59 -6.39 -14.11
N LEU A 246 -6.67 -7.72 -14.04
CA LEU A 246 -5.55 -8.60 -14.35
C LEU A 246 -5.24 -8.64 -15.85
N HIS A 247 -6.25 -8.65 -16.72
CA HIS A 247 -6.03 -8.49 -18.16
C HIS A 247 -5.41 -7.13 -18.49
N ALA A 248 -5.86 -6.06 -17.83
CA ALA A 248 -5.25 -4.73 -17.97
C ALA A 248 -3.81 -4.71 -17.47
N ALA A 249 -3.49 -5.41 -16.38
CA ALA A 249 -2.13 -5.54 -15.88
C ALA A 249 -1.21 -6.22 -16.90
N HIS A 250 -1.62 -7.34 -17.50
CA HIS A 250 -0.86 -8.01 -18.56
C HIS A 250 -0.68 -7.15 -19.81
N ALA A 251 -1.66 -6.29 -20.12
CA ALA A 251 -1.63 -5.40 -21.26
C ALA A 251 -0.89 -4.07 -21.00
N GLY A 252 -0.49 -3.79 -19.75
CA GLY A 252 0.06 -2.47 -19.38
C GLY A 252 -0.97 -1.33 -19.42
N LEU A 253 -2.26 -1.65 -19.27
CA LEU A 253 -3.39 -0.72 -19.39
C LEU A 253 -4.12 -0.46 -18.06
N LEU A 254 -3.58 -0.92 -16.92
CA LEU A 254 -4.26 -0.81 -15.63
C LEU A 254 -4.55 0.65 -15.25
N GLU A 255 -3.60 1.57 -15.45
CA GLU A 255 -3.82 3.00 -15.16
C GLU A 255 -4.96 3.61 -16.00
N THR A 256 -5.07 3.22 -17.28
CA THR A 256 -6.18 3.64 -18.15
C THR A 256 -7.52 3.11 -17.64
N LEU A 257 -7.54 1.86 -17.16
CA LEU A 257 -8.71 1.25 -16.57
C LEU A 257 -9.11 1.92 -15.24
N LEU A 258 -8.14 2.31 -14.40
CA LEU A 258 -8.37 3.02 -13.15
C LEU A 258 -8.92 4.45 -13.35
N ALA A 259 -8.56 5.09 -14.47
CA ALA A 259 -9.08 6.41 -14.85
C ALA A 259 -10.51 6.35 -15.44
N ASP A 260 -11.03 5.16 -15.74
CA ASP A 260 -12.37 4.95 -16.26
C ASP A 260 -13.34 4.62 -15.13
N GLY A 261 -14.08 5.62 -14.65
CA GLY A 261 -15.02 5.45 -13.55
C GLY A 261 -16.18 4.50 -13.84
N GLN A 262 -16.54 4.29 -15.12
CA GLN A 262 -17.55 3.31 -15.49
C GLN A 262 -17.05 1.89 -15.25
N VAL A 263 -15.80 1.62 -15.65
CA VAL A 263 -15.16 0.33 -15.41
C VAL A 263 -14.88 0.14 -13.94
N LEU A 264 -14.22 1.11 -13.30
CA LEU A 264 -13.77 1.02 -11.91
C LEU A 264 -14.92 0.71 -10.94
N ALA A 265 -16.09 1.33 -11.13
CA ALA A 265 -17.27 1.09 -10.29
C ALA A 265 -17.82 -0.34 -10.38
N ASN A 266 -17.47 -1.09 -11.42
CA ASN A 266 -17.93 -2.45 -11.66
C ASN A 266 -16.88 -3.53 -11.29
N LEU A 267 -15.67 -3.14 -10.87
CA LEU A 267 -14.61 -4.09 -10.52
C LEU A 267 -14.75 -4.61 -9.10
N ASP A 268 -14.64 -5.92 -8.95
CA ASP A 268 -14.50 -6.58 -7.66
C ASP A 268 -13.21 -6.12 -6.95
N ALA A 269 -13.29 -5.91 -5.64
CA ALA A 269 -12.16 -5.41 -4.85
C ALA A 269 -10.94 -6.35 -4.93
N THR A 270 -11.15 -7.67 -4.77
CA THR A 270 -10.04 -8.64 -4.81
C THR A 270 -9.41 -8.70 -6.19
N GLY A 271 -10.23 -8.76 -7.25
CA GLY A 271 -9.75 -8.74 -8.63
C GLY A 271 -8.96 -7.48 -8.99
N LEU A 272 -9.42 -6.32 -8.52
CA LEU A 272 -8.72 -5.04 -8.68
C LEU A 272 -7.37 -5.04 -7.97
N LEU A 273 -7.32 -5.46 -6.71
CA LEU A 273 -6.10 -5.50 -5.90
C LEU A 273 -5.06 -6.47 -6.46
N GLU A 274 -5.47 -7.64 -6.97
CA GLU A 274 -4.57 -8.57 -7.64
C GLU A 274 -4.04 -8.00 -8.97
N GLY A 275 -4.88 -7.28 -9.73
CA GLY A 275 -4.45 -6.51 -10.89
C GLY A 275 -3.38 -5.47 -10.54
N MET A 276 -3.59 -4.71 -9.47
CA MET A 276 -2.65 -3.71 -8.96
C MET A 276 -1.33 -4.37 -8.50
N ALA A 277 -1.39 -5.49 -7.78
CA ALA A 277 -0.21 -6.22 -7.35
C ALA A 277 0.59 -6.81 -8.52
N ALA A 278 -0.09 -7.21 -9.60
CA ALA A 278 0.54 -7.67 -10.82
C ALA A 278 1.21 -6.54 -11.61
N THR A 279 0.60 -5.35 -11.67
CA THR A 279 1.18 -4.17 -12.34
C THR A 279 2.36 -3.59 -11.56
N TRP A 280 2.26 -3.54 -10.22
CA TRP A 280 3.26 -2.93 -9.35
C TRP A 280 3.81 -3.92 -8.30
N PRO A 281 4.59 -4.93 -8.72
CA PRO A 281 5.11 -5.95 -7.82
C PRO A 281 6.12 -5.44 -6.78
N ARG A 282 6.64 -4.23 -6.96
CA ARG A 282 7.54 -3.51 -6.02
C ARG A 282 6.83 -2.43 -5.21
N GLY A 283 5.51 -2.48 -5.19
CA GLY A 283 4.66 -1.53 -4.49
C GLY A 283 4.07 -0.47 -5.43
N ILE A 284 2.87 -0.04 -5.10
CA ILE A 284 2.05 0.92 -5.83
C ILE A 284 2.66 2.30 -5.70
N PRO A 285 2.88 3.03 -6.81
CA PRO A 285 3.42 4.37 -6.76
C PRO A 285 2.52 5.29 -5.92
N GLN A 286 3.15 6.28 -5.31
CA GLN A 286 2.45 7.40 -4.70
C GLN A 286 1.57 8.11 -5.75
N ASP A 287 0.49 8.73 -5.27
CA ASP A 287 -0.50 9.46 -6.05
C ASP A 287 -1.49 8.59 -6.85
N GLY A 288 -2.72 9.08 -6.95
CA GLY A 288 -3.81 8.44 -7.71
C GLY A 288 -4.63 7.43 -6.93
N ILE A 289 -5.69 6.94 -7.57
CA ILE A 289 -6.70 6.09 -6.93
C ILE A 289 -6.15 4.71 -6.51
N ALA A 290 -5.06 4.25 -7.13
CA ALA A 290 -4.42 2.98 -6.80
C ALA A 290 -3.90 2.96 -5.36
N ILE A 291 -3.20 4.01 -4.92
CA ILE A 291 -2.68 4.05 -3.56
C ILE A 291 -3.82 4.21 -2.54
N ASP A 292 -4.92 4.89 -2.89
CA ASP A 292 -6.11 4.91 -2.02
C ASP A 292 -6.71 3.52 -1.87
N ALA A 293 -6.89 2.78 -2.97
CA ALA A 293 -7.40 1.41 -2.92
C ALA A 293 -6.52 0.48 -2.05
N HIS A 294 -5.19 0.66 -2.07
CA HIS A 294 -4.27 -0.03 -1.15
C HIS A 294 -4.56 0.26 0.32
N TYR A 295 -4.75 1.52 0.70
CA TYR A 295 -5.04 1.86 2.08
C TYR A 295 -6.46 1.48 2.50
N LEU A 296 -7.43 1.52 1.58
CA LEU A 296 -8.77 0.98 1.84
C LEU A 296 -8.72 -0.53 2.09
N GLU A 297 -7.88 -1.28 1.35
CA GLU A 297 -7.62 -2.69 1.62
C GLU A 297 -7.03 -2.90 3.03
N GLN A 298 -6.03 -2.10 3.41
CA GLN A 298 -5.43 -2.18 4.75
C GLN A 298 -6.47 -2.01 5.86
N LEU A 299 -7.47 -1.15 5.63
CA LEU A 299 -8.58 -0.89 6.55
C LEU A 299 -9.71 -1.95 6.46
N GLY A 300 -9.48 -3.06 5.76
CA GLY A 300 -10.44 -4.17 5.66
C GLY A 300 -11.60 -3.94 4.68
N LEU A 301 -11.65 -2.80 3.97
CA LEU A 301 -12.78 -2.46 3.09
C LEU A 301 -12.87 -3.33 1.84
N ALA A 302 -11.83 -4.10 1.50
CA ALA A 302 -11.92 -5.10 0.44
C ALA A 302 -12.95 -6.21 0.75
N ALA A 303 -13.29 -6.41 2.04
CA ALA A 303 -14.33 -7.35 2.48
C ALA A 303 -15.71 -6.68 2.65
N ALA A 304 -15.83 -5.37 2.41
CA ALA A 304 -17.10 -4.67 2.50
C ALA A 304 -18.05 -5.06 1.35
N PRO A 305 -19.36 -4.85 1.49
CA PRO A 305 -20.29 -4.95 0.36
C PRO A 305 -19.82 -4.09 -0.82
N HIS A 306 -19.96 -4.60 -2.05
CA HIS A 306 -19.44 -3.93 -3.26
C HIS A 306 -19.85 -2.46 -3.37
N ALA A 307 -21.11 -2.13 -3.08
CA ALA A 307 -21.59 -0.75 -3.14
C ALA A 307 -20.88 0.19 -2.13
N GLU A 308 -20.48 -0.34 -0.96
CA GLU A 308 -19.70 0.39 0.04
C GLU A 308 -18.25 0.59 -0.44
N TRP A 309 -17.63 -0.43 -1.02
CA TRP A 309 -16.32 -0.32 -1.66
C TRP A 309 -16.30 0.78 -2.73
N VAL A 310 -17.29 0.80 -3.62
CA VAL A 310 -17.41 1.83 -4.67
C VAL A 310 -17.66 3.22 -4.08
N ALA A 311 -18.43 3.34 -2.99
CA ALA A 311 -18.64 4.61 -2.31
C ALA A 311 -17.33 5.20 -1.74
N TRP A 312 -16.45 4.34 -1.21
CA TRP A 312 -15.11 4.74 -0.78
C TRP A 312 -14.18 5.10 -1.94
N LEU A 313 -14.23 4.38 -3.07
CA LEU A 313 -13.48 4.78 -4.28
C LEU A 313 -13.95 6.15 -4.80
N HIS A 314 -15.25 6.39 -4.79
CA HIS A 314 -15.82 7.70 -5.13
C HIS A 314 -15.36 8.80 -4.16
N HIS A 315 -15.34 8.52 -2.86
CA HIS A 315 -14.79 9.43 -1.85
C HIS A 315 -13.33 9.76 -2.14
N SER A 316 -12.49 8.75 -2.37
CA SER A 316 -11.06 8.92 -2.67
C SER A 316 -10.83 9.75 -3.94
N ALA A 317 -11.61 9.52 -5.01
CA ALA A 317 -11.54 10.31 -6.23
C ALA A 317 -11.85 11.79 -5.99
N LEU A 318 -12.92 12.10 -5.24
CA LEU A 318 -13.23 13.48 -4.86
C LEU A 318 -12.17 14.09 -3.95
N ASN A 319 -11.64 13.31 -3.01
CA ASN A 319 -10.63 13.76 -2.07
C ASN A 319 -9.34 14.20 -2.77
N ARG A 320 -8.99 13.53 -3.86
CA ARG A 320 -7.88 13.91 -4.75
C ARG A 320 -8.17 15.07 -5.69
N GLY A 321 -9.42 15.56 -5.72
CA GLY A 321 -9.85 16.58 -6.68
C GLY A 321 -10.16 16.04 -8.08
N ASP A 322 -10.21 14.72 -8.28
CA ASP A 322 -10.59 14.11 -9.55
C ASP A 322 -12.12 14.05 -9.69
N GLY A 323 -12.72 15.21 -9.92
CA GLY A 323 -14.16 15.33 -10.12
C GLY A 323 -14.68 14.61 -11.36
N ALA A 324 -13.82 14.34 -12.36
CA ALA A 324 -14.24 13.62 -13.57
C ALA A 324 -14.46 12.14 -13.28
N LEU A 325 -13.49 11.51 -12.61
CA LEU A 325 -13.59 10.12 -12.16
C LEU A 325 -14.77 9.94 -11.21
N ALA A 326 -14.91 10.82 -10.21
CA ALA A 326 -16.01 10.78 -9.25
C ALA A 326 -17.39 10.84 -9.93
N ARG A 327 -17.59 11.78 -10.87
CA ARG A 327 -18.85 11.89 -11.63
C ARG A 327 -19.12 10.64 -12.47
N SER A 328 -18.08 10.06 -13.09
CA SER A 328 -18.21 8.84 -13.88
C SER A 328 -18.65 7.64 -13.02
N ILE A 329 -18.13 7.52 -11.80
CA ILE A 329 -18.55 6.47 -10.85
C ILE A 329 -20.03 6.65 -10.47
N VAL A 330 -20.45 7.88 -10.12
CA VAL A 330 -21.85 8.16 -9.75
C VAL A 330 -22.80 7.95 -10.93
N ALA A 331 -22.39 8.28 -12.16
CA ALA A 331 -23.21 8.05 -13.34
C ALA A 331 -23.49 6.56 -13.57
N GLU A 332 -22.54 5.68 -13.24
CA GLU A 332 -22.67 4.23 -13.46
C GLU A 332 -23.34 3.50 -12.29
N PHE A 333 -23.06 3.90 -11.03
CA PHE A 333 -23.46 3.13 -9.85
C PHE A 333 -24.28 3.94 -8.82
N GLY A 334 -24.58 5.21 -9.11
CA GLY A 334 -25.06 6.19 -8.13
C GLY A 334 -26.32 5.80 -7.35
N ASP A 335 -27.29 5.14 -7.98
CA ASP A 335 -28.55 4.75 -7.30
C ASP A 335 -28.38 3.55 -6.36
N GLN A 336 -27.28 2.80 -6.52
CA GLN A 336 -26.95 1.65 -5.68
C GLN A 336 -25.98 2.01 -4.55
N LEU A 337 -25.38 3.21 -4.56
CA LEU A 337 -24.46 3.63 -3.51
C LEU A 337 -25.21 3.87 -2.19
N PRO A 338 -24.68 3.36 -1.06
CA PRO A 338 -25.25 3.64 0.26
C PRO A 338 -25.15 5.14 0.61
N TRP A 339 -24.15 5.83 0.06
CA TRP A 339 -23.90 7.25 0.23
C TRP A 339 -22.98 7.79 -0.87
N LYS A 340 -23.02 9.11 -1.08
CA LYS A 340 -22.20 9.84 -2.06
C LYS A 340 -21.49 10.98 -1.35
N THR A 341 -20.18 11.08 -1.46
CA THR A 341 -19.47 12.27 -0.97
C THR A 341 -19.86 13.49 -1.82
N VAL A 342 -20.28 14.57 -1.20
CA VAL A 342 -20.63 15.84 -1.90
C VAL A 342 -19.62 16.94 -1.63
N TRP A 343 -18.84 16.81 -0.55
CA TRP A 343 -17.77 17.73 -0.18
C TRP A 343 -16.75 17.04 0.72
N THR A 344 -15.48 17.42 0.66
CA THR A 344 -14.41 16.89 1.51
C THR A 344 -13.28 17.90 1.67
N GLU A 345 -12.70 17.97 2.86
CA GLU A 345 -11.41 18.58 3.18
C GLU A 345 -10.46 17.52 3.77
N CYS A 346 -10.73 16.24 3.51
CA CYS A 346 -9.85 15.18 3.97
C CYS A 346 -8.51 15.21 3.23
N ARG A 347 -7.46 14.70 3.88
CA ARG A 347 -6.18 14.46 3.22
C ARG A 347 -6.26 13.16 2.39
N PRO A 348 -5.88 13.16 1.10
CA PRO A 348 -5.73 11.92 0.33
C PRO A 348 -4.71 10.98 0.96
N PHE A 349 -4.87 9.67 0.77
CA PHE A 349 -3.84 8.76 1.22
C PHE A 349 -2.56 8.92 0.40
N GLY A 350 -1.43 8.57 1.00
CA GLY A 350 -0.12 8.65 0.37
C GLY A 350 0.41 10.06 0.17
N THR A 351 -0.14 11.12 0.79
CA THR A 351 0.36 12.51 0.58
C THR A 351 1.30 12.97 1.71
N PHE A 352 2.59 13.17 1.47
CA PHE A 352 3.50 13.65 2.52
C PHE A 352 3.24 15.12 2.86
N GLY A 353 3.24 15.46 4.16
CA GLY A 353 3.01 16.83 4.62
C GLY A 353 1.54 17.22 4.74
N ARG A 354 1.33 18.49 5.09
CA ARG A 354 -0.02 19.08 5.10
C ARG A 354 -0.44 19.43 3.68
N PRO A 355 -1.69 19.15 3.27
CA PRO A 355 -2.19 19.66 2.00
C PRO A 355 -2.09 21.19 2.01
N GLU A 356 -1.60 21.77 0.91
CA GLU A 356 -1.59 23.22 0.74
C GLU A 356 -3.03 23.75 0.85
N GLY A 357 -3.22 24.87 1.55
CA GLY A 357 -4.54 25.42 1.89
C GLY A 357 -5.46 25.67 0.68
N PRO A 358 -6.77 25.88 0.92
CA PRO A 358 -7.81 25.51 -0.03
C PRO A 358 -7.88 26.43 -1.27
N GLU A 359 -7.43 25.91 -2.42
CA GLU A 359 -8.34 25.84 -3.56
C GLU A 359 -9.19 24.59 -3.36
N ALA A 360 -10.15 24.66 -2.43
CA ALA A 360 -11.17 23.62 -2.30
C ALA A 360 -11.77 23.41 -3.70
N VAL A 361 -11.61 22.20 -4.23
CA VAL A 361 -12.21 21.78 -5.49
C VAL A 361 -13.72 21.87 -5.31
N ARG A 362 -14.27 23.08 -5.54
CA ARG A 362 -15.70 23.32 -5.65
C ARG A 362 -16.13 22.50 -6.87
N ALA A 363 -16.82 21.40 -6.64
CA ALA A 363 -17.40 20.62 -7.72
C ALA A 363 -18.22 21.57 -8.61
N SER A 364 -17.76 21.76 -9.85
CA SER A 364 -18.46 22.52 -10.87
C SER A 364 -19.66 21.69 -11.38
N GLN A 365 -20.76 21.72 -10.64
CA GLN A 365 -22.10 21.63 -11.21
C GLN A 365 -22.77 23.00 -11.13
N PRO A 366 -23.80 23.32 -11.93
CA PRO A 366 -24.63 24.49 -11.70
C PRO A 366 -25.37 24.25 -10.38
N TRP A 367 -24.85 24.85 -9.32
CA TRP A 367 -25.52 24.96 -8.03
C TRP A 367 -26.84 25.67 -8.28
N ASP A 368 -27.95 25.04 -7.93
CA ASP A 368 -29.23 25.74 -7.86
C ASP A 368 -29.07 26.83 -6.78
N GLU A 369 -29.09 28.10 -7.18
CA GLU A 369 -28.79 29.30 -6.37
C GLU A 369 -29.76 29.50 -5.18
N THR A 370 -30.62 28.51 -4.90
CA THR A 370 -31.58 28.53 -3.79
C THR A 370 -31.02 27.97 -2.47
N SER A 371 -29.84 27.35 -2.47
CA SER A 371 -29.15 26.95 -1.23
C SER A 371 -28.02 27.93 -0.90
N GLY A 372 -28.31 28.89 -0.02
CA GLY A 372 -27.37 29.91 0.42
C GLY A 372 -26.03 29.35 0.91
N SER A 373 -24.97 30.16 0.76
CA SER A 373 -23.62 29.96 1.29
C SER A 373 -23.61 29.13 2.57
N ARG A 374 -23.35 27.82 2.47
CA ARG A 374 -23.30 26.94 3.64
C ARG A 374 -21.92 27.01 4.27
N ASP A 375 -21.83 27.59 5.45
CA ASP A 375 -20.64 27.64 6.31
C ASP A 375 -20.32 26.25 6.92
N PHE A 376 -19.93 25.29 6.08
CA PHE A 376 -19.39 24.01 6.53
C PHE A 376 -18.09 24.12 7.35
N PRO A 377 -17.17 25.07 7.06
CA PRO A 377 -15.92 25.19 7.81
C PRO A 377 -16.14 25.43 9.31
N GLU A 378 -17.04 26.34 9.70
CA GLU A 378 -17.27 26.64 11.13
C GLU A 378 -17.86 25.44 11.91
N LEU A 379 -18.65 24.61 11.24
CA LEU A 379 -19.22 23.40 11.82
C LEU A 379 -18.16 22.31 12.00
N ALA A 380 -17.32 22.07 11.00
CA ALA A 380 -16.37 20.97 10.96
C ALA A 380 -15.37 20.92 12.13
N TRP A 381 -14.98 22.07 12.67
CA TRP A 381 -13.98 22.19 13.74
C TRP A 381 -14.56 22.16 15.16
N SER A 382 -15.86 21.93 15.32
CA SER A 382 -16.48 21.93 16.65
C SER A 382 -16.23 20.64 17.43
N HIS A 383 -15.35 20.69 18.43
CA HIS A 383 -15.05 19.56 19.33
C HIS A 383 -16.21 19.16 20.27
N SER A 384 -17.37 19.82 20.20
CA SER A 384 -18.50 19.66 21.13
C SER A 384 -19.55 18.63 20.70
N TRP A 385 -19.36 17.95 19.56
CA TRP A 385 -20.37 17.02 19.04
C TRP A 385 -20.42 15.74 19.86
N ARG A 386 -21.62 15.41 20.34
CA ARG A 386 -21.91 14.11 20.96
C ARG A 386 -21.86 13.03 19.88
N LEU A 387 -21.37 11.85 20.24
CA LEU A 387 -21.51 10.64 19.42
C LEU A 387 -22.98 10.21 19.48
N PRO A 388 -23.77 10.37 18.42
CA PRO A 388 -25.13 9.85 18.41
C PRO A 388 -25.07 8.32 18.33
N THR A 389 -26.05 7.62 18.92
CA THR A 389 -26.18 6.16 18.85
C THR A 389 -26.58 5.63 17.47
N VAL A 390 -26.98 6.52 16.56
CA VAL A 390 -27.37 6.25 15.16
C VAL A 390 -26.68 7.27 14.26
N GLY A 391 -26.37 6.90 13.01
CA GLY A 391 -25.58 7.74 12.11
C GLY A 391 -25.73 7.35 10.64
N PRO A 392 -25.06 8.07 9.72
CA PRO A 392 -25.06 7.71 8.30
C PRO A 392 -24.49 6.29 8.11
N PRO A 393 -24.85 5.58 7.03
CA PRO A 393 -24.34 4.23 6.74
C PRO A 393 -22.89 4.28 6.23
N VAL A 394 -22.03 5.03 6.91
CA VAL A 394 -20.60 5.14 6.67
C VAL A 394 -19.88 4.39 7.78
N ARG A 395 -19.13 3.36 7.39
CA ARG A 395 -18.36 2.54 8.31
C ARG A 395 -17.23 3.34 8.95
N HIS A 396 -17.02 3.11 10.24
CA HIS A 396 -15.84 3.61 10.94
C HIS A 396 -14.62 2.81 10.48
N ILE A 397 -13.67 3.46 9.79
CA ILE A 397 -12.51 2.79 9.19
C ILE A 397 -11.17 3.21 9.80
N PHE A 398 -11.16 4.17 10.74
CA PHE A 398 -9.93 4.67 11.37
C PHE A 398 -9.76 4.22 12.83
N ASP A 399 -10.57 3.26 13.29
CA ASP A 399 -10.51 2.69 14.63
C ASP A 399 -9.51 1.52 14.67
N GLY A 400 -8.22 1.85 14.61
CA GLY A 400 -7.15 0.84 14.49
C GLY A 400 -6.83 0.03 15.75
N HIS A 401 -7.43 0.32 16.91
CA HIS A 401 -7.20 -0.47 18.14
C HIS A 401 -8.49 -0.63 18.98
N PRO A 402 -8.79 -1.84 19.48
CA PRO A 402 -9.82 -2.03 20.49
C PRO A 402 -9.43 -1.28 21.77
N GLY A 403 -10.08 -0.14 22.04
CA GLY A 403 -9.94 0.61 23.29
C GLY A 403 -9.50 2.08 23.18
N GLU A 404 -9.03 2.53 22.01
CA GLU A 404 -8.59 3.92 21.78
C GLU A 404 -9.50 4.71 20.83
N SER A 405 -10.73 4.22 20.64
CA SER A 405 -11.70 4.72 19.67
C SER A 405 -11.92 6.24 19.77
N ARG A 406 -11.68 6.95 18.67
CA ARG A 406 -12.35 8.22 18.39
C ARG A 406 -13.24 7.99 17.16
N PRO A 407 -14.45 7.41 17.35
CA PRO A 407 -15.33 7.14 16.23
C PRO A 407 -15.61 8.42 15.45
N PHE A 408 -15.90 8.28 14.16
CA PHE A 408 -16.32 9.41 13.35
C PHE A 408 -17.44 10.17 14.05
N ARG A 409 -17.28 11.48 14.12
CA ARG A 409 -18.32 12.37 14.62
C ARG A 409 -19.19 12.73 13.45
N SER A 410 -20.45 12.34 13.49
CA SER A 410 -21.40 12.63 12.43
C SER A 410 -22.50 13.57 12.92
N LYS A 411 -22.92 14.52 12.08
CA LYS A 411 -24.04 15.42 12.33
C LYS A 411 -24.87 15.59 11.06
N ALA A 412 -26.19 15.43 11.17
CA ALA A 412 -27.11 15.74 10.08
C ALA A 412 -27.04 17.25 9.74
N VAL A 413 -26.86 17.56 8.46
CA VAL A 413 -26.91 18.92 7.91
C VAL A 413 -28.28 19.18 7.28
N SER A 414 -28.86 18.16 6.65
CA SER A 414 -30.20 18.17 6.05
C SER A 414 -30.88 16.80 6.24
N GLU A 415 -32.01 16.55 5.54
CA GLU A 415 -32.68 15.25 5.59
C GLU A 415 -31.82 14.10 5.03
N THR A 416 -30.96 14.40 4.06
CA THR A 416 -30.13 13.41 3.36
C THR A 416 -28.62 13.68 3.50
N GLU A 417 -28.20 14.88 3.91
CA GLU A 417 -26.77 15.20 4.03
C GLU A 417 -26.26 15.11 5.47
N TRP A 418 -25.08 14.50 5.61
CA TRP A 418 -24.40 14.30 6.88
C TRP A 418 -22.96 14.77 6.81
N LEU A 419 -22.59 15.64 7.75
CA LEU A 419 -21.21 16.06 7.97
C LEU A 419 -20.53 15.05 8.89
N ILE A 420 -19.43 14.49 8.42
CA ILE A 420 -18.59 13.51 9.11
C ILE A 420 -17.25 14.18 9.37
N SER A 421 -16.75 14.05 10.60
CA SER A 421 -15.47 14.61 11.02
C SER A 421 -14.65 13.53 11.75
N GLY A 422 -13.38 13.41 11.38
CA GLY A 422 -12.44 12.43 11.89
C GLY A 422 -10.98 12.92 11.79
N PRO A 423 -10.01 12.06 12.13
CA PRO A 423 -8.58 12.40 12.13
C PRO A 423 -8.06 12.90 10.78
N THR A 424 -8.69 12.48 9.70
CA THR A 424 -8.30 12.74 8.31
C THR A 424 -8.80 14.08 7.77
N GLY A 425 -9.71 14.74 8.47
CA GLY A 425 -10.45 15.92 8.03
C GLY A 425 -11.96 15.70 7.97
N PRO A 426 -12.74 16.76 7.70
CA PRO A 426 -14.19 16.69 7.57
C PRO A 426 -14.63 16.39 6.12
N PHE A 427 -15.77 15.74 5.96
CA PHE A 427 -16.43 15.53 4.68
C PHE A 427 -17.95 15.44 4.82
N VAL A 428 -18.69 15.71 3.75
CA VAL A 428 -20.16 15.62 3.73
C VAL A 428 -20.56 14.52 2.76
N VAL A 429 -21.50 13.67 3.20
CA VAL A 429 -22.11 12.64 2.38
C VAL A 429 -23.61 12.89 2.22
N ASP A 430 -24.13 12.61 1.03
CA ASP A 430 -25.55 12.47 0.75
C ASP A 430 -25.93 10.99 0.83
N VAL A 431 -26.99 10.65 1.58
CA VAL A 431 -27.40 9.28 1.88
C VAL A 431 -28.71 8.95 1.18
N THR A 432 -28.79 7.76 0.58
CA THR A 432 -29.99 7.31 -0.14
C THR A 432 -31.09 6.82 0.81
N THR A 433 -30.73 6.37 2.01
CA THR A 433 -31.65 5.83 3.03
C THR A 433 -31.62 6.68 4.29
N ARG A 434 -32.78 6.91 4.92
CA ARG A 434 -32.90 7.75 6.13
C ARG A 434 -32.03 7.19 7.28
N PRO A 435 -30.99 7.90 7.73
CA PRO A 435 -29.99 7.30 8.63
C PRO A 435 -30.44 7.01 10.06
N GLY A 436 -31.54 7.63 10.51
CA GLY A 436 -32.13 7.34 11.82
C GLY A 436 -32.60 5.88 12.00
N GLU A 437 -32.54 5.08 10.94
CA GLU A 437 -32.97 3.69 10.89
C GLU A 437 -31.78 2.68 10.94
N HIS A 438 -30.52 3.14 10.93
CA HIS A 438 -29.35 2.25 10.90
C HIS A 438 -28.41 2.42 12.11
N PRO A 439 -27.98 1.31 12.74
CA PRO A 439 -26.87 1.35 13.69
C PRO A 439 -25.57 1.73 12.97
N HIS A 440 -24.60 2.25 13.73
CA HIS A 440 -23.25 2.47 13.20
C HIS A 440 -22.67 1.16 12.67
N LEU A 441 -22.02 1.24 11.51
CA LEU A 441 -21.29 0.12 10.93
C LEU A 441 -19.90 0.04 11.58
N GLU A 442 -19.62 -1.08 12.23
CA GLU A 442 -18.33 -1.35 12.89
C GLU A 442 -17.21 -1.55 11.86
N ALA A 443 -15.97 -1.27 12.26
CA ALA A 443 -14.79 -1.54 11.42
C ALA A 443 -14.74 -3.01 10.99
N LEU A 444 -14.30 -3.25 9.76
CA LEU A 444 -14.01 -4.60 9.29
C LEU A 444 -12.60 -4.99 9.75
N PRO A 445 -12.34 -6.29 9.98
CA PRO A 445 -10.99 -6.73 10.31
C PRO A 445 -10.02 -6.40 9.18
N GLU A 446 -8.83 -5.93 9.54
CA GLU A 446 -7.71 -5.77 8.63
C GLU A 446 -7.33 -7.13 7.99
N PRO A 447 -6.64 -7.13 6.84
CA PRO A 447 -6.15 -8.37 6.23
C PRO A 447 -5.34 -9.23 7.21
N PHE A 448 -5.69 -10.52 7.34
CA PHE A 448 -5.19 -11.34 8.45
C PHE A 448 -3.66 -11.55 8.43
N VAL A 449 -3.09 -11.75 7.23
CA VAL A 449 -1.64 -11.88 7.02
C VAL A 449 -0.98 -10.53 6.74
N SER A 450 -1.48 -9.85 5.71
CA SER A 450 -1.05 -8.55 5.19
C SER A 450 -1.96 -8.19 4.01
N PRO A 451 -1.98 -6.94 3.51
CA PRO A 451 -2.66 -6.64 2.25
C PRO A 451 -2.08 -7.46 1.07
N ILE A 452 -2.87 -7.58 -0.02
CA ILE A 452 -2.49 -8.12 -1.33
C ILE A 452 -1.45 -7.21 -1.98
N THR A 453 -1.68 -5.91 -1.85
CA THR A 453 -0.84 -4.86 -2.43
C THR A 453 0.17 -4.30 -1.41
N GLU A 454 1.15 -3.54 -1.87
CA GLU A 454 2.11 -2.82 -1.02
C GLU A 454 2.25 -1.40 -1.53
N ALA A 455 2.57 -0.43 -0.67
CA ALA A 455 2.99 0.90 -1.11
C ALA A 455 4.44 0.87 -1.60
N ALA A 456 4.72 1.53 -2.72
CA ALA A 456 6.10 1.83 -3.12
C ALA A 456 6.74 2.78 -2.10
N LEU A 457 8.05 2.95 -2.20
CA LEU A 457 8.69 4.10 -1.57
C LEU A 457 8.08 5.39 -2.13
N TRP A 458 7.71 6.29 -1.24
CA TRP A 458 7.14 7.58 -1.62
C TRP A 458 8.22 8.42 -2.30
N ARG A 459 7.80 9.36 -3.14
CA ARG A 459 8.70 10.29 -3.80
C ARG A 459 9.13 11.35 -2.79
N CYS A 460 10.44 11.57 -2.68
CA CYS A 460 10.97 12.65 -1.87
C CYS A 460 10.39 13.99 -2.37
N PRO A 461 9.94 14.90 -1.48
CA PRO A 461 9.49 16.22 -1.88
C PRO A 461 10.53 16.91 -2.78
N THR A 462 10.10 17.43 -3.94
CA THR A 462 11.02 18.00 -4.94
C THR A 462 11.84 19.17 -4.37
N GLN A 463 11.29 19.89 -3.40
CA GLN A 463 11.96 20.99 -2.70
C GLN A 463 13.12 20.51 -1.81
N ALA A 464 13.15 19.25 -1.38
CA ALA A 464 14.23 18.68 -0.56
C ALA A 464 15.46 18.28 -1.40
N VAL A 465 15.24 17.88 -2.66
CA VAL A 465 16.29 17.41 -3.58
C VAL A 465 16.61 18.39 -4.71
N ALA A 466 16.03 19.59 -4.71
CA ALA A 466 16.33 20.61 -5.68
C ALA A 466 17.78 21.10 -5.56
N GLN A 467 18.40 21.53 -6.66
CA GLN A 467 19.80 21.97 -6.68
C GLN A 467 20.10 23.12 -5.70
N ASN A 468 19.11 23.97 -5.42
CA ASN A 468 19.24 25.10 -4.48
C ASN A 468 18.55 24.83 -3.13
N ALA A 469 18.22 23.56 -2.84
CA ALA A 469 17.63 23.17 -1.58
C ALA A 469 18.64 23.21 -0.42
N PRO A 470 18.16 23.38 0.83
CA PRO A 470 16.84 23.90 1.16
C PRO A 470 16.77 25.42 0.90
N THR A 471 15.57 25.95 0.60
CA THR A 471 15.35 27.41 0.59
C THR A 471 14.85 27.88 1.95
N ARG A 472 15.12 29.15 2.31
CA ARG A 472 14.61 29.73 3.57
C ARG A 472 13.09 29.61 3.68
N ALA A 473 12.38 29.98 2.62
CA ALA A 473 10.92 29.94 2.61
C ALA A 473 10.38 28.51 2.85
N TRP A 474 11.08 27.49 2.35
CA TRP A 474 10.70 26.09 2.55
C TRP A 474 10.97 25.58 3.97
N LEU A 475 12.07 26.01 4.60
CA LEU A 475 12.33 25.71 6.01
C LEU A 475 11.28 26.39 6.92
N GLU A 476 11.05 27.69 6.70
CA GLU A 476 10.13 28.49 7.51
C GLU A 476 8.65 28.12 7.31
N SER A 477 8.27 27.52 6.18
CA SER A 477 6.89 27.06 5.96
C SER A 477 6.47 25.94 6.91
N SER A 478 7.43 25.22 7.50
CA SER A 478 7.16 24.14 8.45
C SER A 478 7.58 24.50 9.86
N PHE A 479 8.79 25.03 10.06
CA PHE A 479 9.25 25.41 11.40
C PHE A 479 8.56 26.66 11.96
N GLY A 480 7.96 27.46 11.08
CA GLY A 480 7.31 28.72 11.39
C GLY A 480 8.05 29.93 10.81
N PRO A 481 7.33 31.04 10.54
CA PRO A 481 7.90 32.22 9.90
C PRO A 481 9.00 32.85 10.74
N ARG A 482 10.09 33.29 10.10
CA ARG A 482 11.25 33.97 10.72
C ARG A 482 12.03 33.11 11.72
N THR A 483 11.94 31.78 11.62
CA THR A 483 12.77 30.84 12.39
C THR A 483 14.21 30.78 11.89
N CYS A 484 14.45 31.02 10.60
CA CYS A 484 15.79 31.00 10.03
C CYS A 484 16.51 32.33 10.28
N ARG A 485 17.64 32.27 11.00
CA ARG A 485 18.49 33.42 11.35
C ARG A 485 19.65 33.55 10.38
N VAL A 486 19.68 34.68 9.70
CA VAL A 486 20.73 35.03 8.74
C VAL A 486 21.80 35.81 9.46
N LEU A 487 23.05 35.44 9.23
CA LEU A 487 24.22 36.16 9.73
C LEU A 487 24.78 37.05 8.61
N SER A 488 25.31 38.20 8.98
CA SER A 488 26.16 38.98 8.10
C SER A 488 27.55 38.34 7.99
N GLU A 489 28.27 38.64 6.91
CA GLU A 489 29.65 38.15 6.72
C GLU A 489 30.58 38.54 7.87
N ASP A 490 30.33 39.70 8.49
CA ASP A 490 31.12 40.20 9.63
C ASP A 490 30.83 39.45 10.95
N GLU A 491 29.71 38.71 11.01
CA GLU A 491 29.33 37.89 12.17
C GLU A 491 29.86 36.47 12.07
N LEU A 492 30.41 36.06 10.92
CA LEU A 492 30.99 34.74 10.74
C LEU A 492 32.43 34.69 11.30
N PRO A 493 32.80 33.63 12.04
CA PRO A 493 34.18 33.42 12.47
C PRO A 493 35.14 33.28 11.29
N SER A 494 36.36 33.81 11.41
CA SER A 494 37.37 33.68 10.35
C SER A 494 37.86 32.24 10.14
N GLY A 495 37.71 31.38 11.15
CA GLY A 495 38.03 29.95 11.05
C GLY A 495 36.95 29.12 10.36
N LEU A 496 35.77 29.68 10.05
CA LEU A 496 34.78 29.02 9.20
C LEU A 496 35.16 29.24 7.72
N THR A 497 35.97 28.33 7.19
CA THR A 497 36.50 28.40 5.82
C THR A 497 35.64 27.68 4.79
N HIS A 498 34.78 26.75 5.22
CA HIS A 498 33.91 26.01 4.30
C HIS A 498 32.89 26.94 3.61
N SER A 499 33.05 27.12 2.30
CA SER A 499 32.30 28.12 1.51
C SER A 499 30.78 27.87 1.52
N SER A 500 30.35 26.61 1.43
CA SER A 500 28.91 26.28 1.41
C SER A 500 28.25 26.55 2.76
N SER A 501 28.95 26.33 3.88
CA SER A 501 28.43 26.65 5.22
C SER A 501 28.30 28.16 5.42
N ARG A 502 29.29 28.94 4.96
CA ARG A 502 29.22 30.41 4.97
C ARG A 502 28.05 30.92 4.14
N GLU A 503 27.90 30.43 2.91
CA GLU A 503 26.78 30.78 2.04
C GLU A 503 25.43 30.40 2.67
N PHE A 504 25.32 29.22 3.27
CA PHE A 504 24.10 28.80 3.94
C PHE A 504 23.70 29.77 5.06
N LEU A 505 24.63 30.14 5.94
CA LEU A 505 24.37 31.03 7.07
C LEU A 505 24.04 32.47 6.65
N THR A 506 24.57 32.95 5.53
CA THR A 506 24.35 34.33 5.04
C THR A 506 23.19 34.46 4.06
N SER A 507 22.78 33.38 3.39
CA SER A 507 21.71 33.40 2.39
C SER A 507 20.43 32.69 2.81
N ILE A 508 20.51 31.57 3.54
CA ILE A 508 19.35 30.78 3.97
C ILE A 508 19.07 31.04 5.44
N GLY A 509 20.11 30.96 6.27
CA GLY A 509 20.07 31.16 7.70
C GLY A 509 19.84 29.86 8.48
N TRP A 510 20.31 29.86 9.72
CA TRP A 510 20.19 28.74 10.65
C TRP A 510 18.83 28.75 11.36
N PRO A 511 18.03 27.66 11.32
CA PRO A 511 16.76 27.62 12.03
C PRO A 511 17.01 27.56 13.53
N SER A 512 16.31 28.39 14.32
CA SER A 512 16.25 28.29 15.79
C SER A 512 15.01 27.50 16.20
N LEU A 513 15.22 26.28 16.68
CA LEU A 513 14.24 25.26 16.97
C LEU A 513 14.32 24.93 18.46
N THR A 514 13.19 24.99 19.15
CA THR A 514 13.09 24.68 20.58
C THR A 514 12.08 23.57 20.82
N ASP A 515 10.90 23.67 20.18
CA ASP A 515 9.79 22.74 20.41
C ASP A 515 9.29 22.11 19.09
N GLN A 516 10.09 22.19 18.02
CA GLN A 516 9.74 21.66 16.69
C GLN A 516 10.19 20.20 16.52
N LEU A 517 11.30 19.80 17.14
CA LEU A 517 11.71 18.40 17.18
C LEU A 517 11.99 17.96 18.62
N PRO A 518 11.56 16.75 19.03
CA PRO A 518 11.70 16.28 20.41
C PRO A 518 13.15 15.89 20.79
N PHE A 519 14.00 15.62 19.79
CA PHE A 519 15.37 15.15 20.00
C PHE A 519 16.46 16.18 19.66
N VAL A 520 16.10 17.35 19.14
CA VAL A 520 17.08 18.38 18.76
C VAL A 520 16.60 19.80 19.09
N HIS A 521 17.48 20.57 19.74
CA HIS A 521 17.28 21.98 20.05
C HIS A 521 18.40 22.80 19.41
N THR A 522 18.07 23.67 18.46
CA THR A 522 19.08 24.44 17.74
C THR A 522 19.27 25.84 18.33
N ALA A 523 20.53 26.28 18.40
CA ALA A 523 20.91 27.54 19.00
C ALA A 523 20.32 28.74 18.25
N ASP A 524 19.91 29.77 19.00
CA ASP A 524 19.58 31.08 18.44
C ASP A 524 20.88 31.85 18.18
N LEU A 525 21.44 31.69 16.98
CA LEU A 525 22.73 32.30 16.61
C LEU A 525 22.70 33.83 16.64
N ALA A 526 21.53 34.48 16.60
CA ALA A 526 21.43 35.92 16.80
C ALA A 526 21.76 36.34 18.24
N LYS A 527 21.55 35.45 19.22
CA LYS A 527 21.86 35.68 20.63
C LYS A 527 23.22 35.13 21.03
N THR A 528 23.51 33.92 20.57
CA THR A 528 24.69 33.15 21.02
C THR A 528 25.91 33.37 20.15
N ARG A 529 25.71 33.78 18.88
CA ARG A 529 26.71 33.74 17.81
C ARG A 529 27.29 32.33 17.61
N LEU A 530 28.13 32.16 16.59
CA LEU A 530 28.90 30.93 16.39
C LEU A 530 30.08 30.95 17.38
N ALA A 531 29.87 30.37 18.56
CA ALA A 531 30.92 30.22 19.57
C ALA A 531 31.81 29.02 19.25
N GLU A 532 33.13 29.25 19.19
CA GLU A 532 34.11 28.17 19.05
C GLU A 532 34.17 27.35 20.34
N VAL A 533 34.20 26.03 20.20
CA VAL A 533 34.22 25.06 21.30
C VAL A 533 35.38 24.09 21.06
N SER A 534 36.10 23.75 22.13
CA SER A 534 37.14 22.73 22.07
C SER A 534 36.51 21.34 21.95
N TRP A 535 37.10 20.49 21.12
CA TRP A 535 36.75 19.07 21.10
C TRP A 535 37.10 18.43 22.45
N PRO A 536 36.33 17.43 22.94
CA PRO A 536 36.66 16.72 24.17
C PRO A 536 38.07 16.11 24.15
N ASP A 537 38.88 16.40 25.17
CA ASP A 537 40.31 15.99 25.23
C ASP A 537 40.53 14.46 25.28
N ASP A 538 39.50 13.70 25.67
CA ASP A 538 39.53 12.25 25.85
C ASP A 538 39.08 11.47 24.61
N MET A 539 38.75 12.16 23.52
CA MET A 539 38.25 11.58 22.28
C MET A 539 39.05 12.08 21.08
N ASP A 540 39.38 11.18 20.15
CA ASP A 540 39.92 11.59 18.86
C ASP A 540 38.81 12.35 18.09
N PRO A 541 39.10 13.54 17.53
CA PRO A 541 38.15 14.23 16.69
C PRO A 541 37.83 13.42 15.42
N PRO A 542 36.73 13.75 14.71
CA PRO A 542 36.43 13.19 13.40
C PRO A 542 37.52 13.55 12.37
N GLU A 543 37.25 13.41 11.07
CA GLU A 543 38.23 13.58 9.98
C GLU A 543 39.03 14.92 9.94
N SER A 544 38.70 15.88 10.80
CA SER A 544 39.29 17.22 10.90
C SER A 544 39.55 17.60 12.36
N GLU A 545 40.62 18.35 12.63
CA GLU A 545 40.96 18.88 13.96
C GLU A 545 40.17 20.15 14.34
N GLY A 546 39.18 20.56 13.53
CA GLY A 546 38.39 21.77 13.73
C GLY A 546 38.93 23.00 12.99
N PRO A 547 38.57 24.23 13.40
CA PRO A 547 37.85 24.59 14.63
C PRO A 547 36.37 24.16 14.61
N PHE A 548 35.81 23.87 15.79
CA PHE A 548 34.41 23.47 15.96
C PHE A 548 33.56 24.59 16.54
N TYR A 549 32.33 24.77 16.04
CA TYR A 549 31.41 25.80 16.52
C TYR A 549 30.09 25.20 17.00
N TYR A 550 29.57 25.65 18.14
CA TYR A 550 28.31 25.14 18.67
C TYR A 550 27.10 25.51 17.78
N LEU A 551 26.25 24.53 17.47
CA LEU A 551 25.05 24.70 16.65
C LEU A 551 23.76 24.33 17.38
N ALA A 552 23.75 23.20 18.08
CA ALA A 552 22.54 22.62 18.65
C ALA A 552 22.87 21.64 19.78
N GLU A 553 21.83 21.14 20.42
CA GLU A 553 21.84 20.01 21.33
C GLU A 553 21.04 18.87 20.69
N TRP A 554 21.57 17.64 20.72
CA TRP A 554 20.95 16.42 20.21
C TRP A 554 20.87 15.38 21.33
N THR A 555 19.66 15.03 21.75
CA THR A 555 19.39 14.07 22.85
C THR A 555 20.28 14.30 24.09
N GLY A 556 20.54 15.55 24.45
CA GLY A 556 21.40 15.91 25.59
C GLY A 556 22.88 16.17 25.29
N GLY A 557 23.36 15.91 24.08
CA GLY A 557 24.76 16.14 23.67
C GLY A 557 24.95 17.30 22.71
N SER A 558 26.18 17.83 22.61
CA SER A 558 26.43 19.02 21.77
C SER A 558 26.58 18.63 20.31
N VAL A 559 25.93 19.41 19.45
CA VAL A 559 26.09 19.37 17.99
C VAL A 559 26.95 20.54 17.55
N LEU A 560 28.00 20.24 16.81
CA LEU A 560 29.05 21.16 16.41
C LEU A 560 29.16 21.23 14.88
N LEU A 561 29.53 22.41 14.38
CA LEU A 561 29.95 22.64 13.00
C LEU A 561 31.47 22.56 12.90
N ASP A 562 31.99 21.70 12.04
CA ASP A 562 33.39 21.76 11.64
C ASP A 562 33.60 22.93 10.66
N GLY A 563 34.44 23.90 11.04
CA GLY A 563 34.74 25.08 10.23
C GLY A 563 35.48 24.78 8.92
N GLY A 564 36.25 23.69 8.88
CA GLY A 564 37.07 23.29 7.75
C GLY A 564 36.25 22.54 6.70
N THR A 565 35.58 21.47 7.12
CA THR A 565 34.82 20.58 6.22
C THR A 565 33.36 21.01 6.03
N GLY A 566 32.79 21.72 7.00
CA GLY A 566 31.37 22.05 7.03
C GLY A 566 30.46 20.96 7.57
N ALA A 567 31.01 19.81 7.96
CA ALA A 567 30.27 18.70 8.54
C ALA A 567 29.62 19.09 9.88
N VAL A 568 28.46 18.49 10.15
CA VAL A 568 27.75 18.61 11.41
C VAL A 568 28.01 17.35 12.22
N VAL A 569 28.61 17.49 13.39
CA VAL A 569 29.10 16.38 14.22
C VAL A 569 28.57 16.47 15.64
N GLN A 570 28.49 15.36 16.36
CA GLN A 570 28.13 15.31 17.77
C GLN A 570 29.34 14.99 18.66
N ASP A 571 29.36 15.54 19.87
CA ASP A 571 30.49 15.50 20.82
C ASP A 571 30.62 14.19 21.63
N TYR A 572 29.95 13.11 21.20
CA TYR A 572 29.93 11.77 21.81
C TYR A 572 29.25 11.66 23.18
N SER A 573 28.85 12.77 23.81
CA SER A 573 28.25 12.76 25.16
C SER A 573 26.92 11.98 25.24
N THR A 574 26.31 11.70 24.09
CA THR A 574 25.10 10.87 23.93
C THR A 574 25.35 9.36 24.04
N GLY A 575 26.60 8.91 23.82
CA GLY A 575 26.98 7.49 23.77
C GLY A 575 26.79 6.81 22.41
N TYR A 576 26.33 7.52 21.38
CA TYR A 576 26.30 6.99 20.00
C TYR A 576 27.71 6.82 19.44
N SER A 577 27.89 5.75 18.69
CA SER A 577 29.17 5.38 18.06
C SER A 577 29.50 6.19 16.81
N SER A 578 28.50 6.73 16.12
CA SER A 578 28.70 7.57 14.94
C SER A 578 28.78 9.05 15.29
N PHE A 579 29.81 9.75 14.77
CA PHE A 579 30.08 11.17 15.09
C PHE A 579 29.39 12.14 14.13
N THR A 580 29.34 11.81 12.85
CA THR A 580 28.84 12.71 11.81
C THR A 580 27.33 12.60 11.70
N LEU A 581 26.62 13.67 12.08
CA LEU A 581 25.17 13.77 11.89
C LEU A 581 24.81 14.11 10.44
N SER A 582 25.68 14.83 9.74
CA SER A 582 25.46 15.25 8.35
C SER A 582 26.77 15.77 7.74
N THR A 583 26.94 15.58 6.42
CA THR A 583 28.06 16.11 5.65
C THR A 583 28.02 17.63 5.48
N GLY A 584 26.89 18.28 5.77
CA GLY A 584 26.77 19.74 5.68
C GLY A 584 25.53 20.35 6.35
N LEU A 585 25.52 21.69 6.51
CA LEU A 585 24.37 22.41 7.08
C LEU A 585 23.09 22.27 6.23
N ARG A 586 23.23 22.21 4.90
CA ARG A 586 22.11 22.09 3.96
C ARG A 586 21.39 20.76 4.16
N GLN A 587 22.13 19.66 4.09
CA GLN A 587 21.65 18.30 4.29
C GLN A 587 20.99 18.18 5.67
N PHE A 588 21.70 18.58 6.72
CA PHE A 588 21.19 18.53 8.10
C PHE A 588 19.83 19.23 8.23
N CYS A 589 19.72 20.49 7.78
CA CYS A 589 18.47 21.23 7.87
C CYS A 589 17.35 20.65 6.99
N THR A 590 17.67 20.06 5.83
CA THR A 590 16.71 19.33 5.00
C THR A 590 16.14 18.12 5.74
N LEU A 591 17.00 17.32 6.39
CA LEU A 591 16.57 16.14 7.16
C LEU A 591 15.69 16.53 8.35
N LEU A 592 16.10 17.54 9.13
CA LEU A 592 15.29 18.06 10.24
C LEU A 592 13.91 18.54 9.76
N ARG A 593 13.88 19.24 8.62
CA ARG A 593 12.65 19.76 8.01
C ARG A 593 11.73 18.64 7.54
N LEU A 594 12.26 17.59 6.92
CA LEU A 594 11.48 16.42 6.50
C LEU A 594 10.95 15.66 7.71
N TYR A 595 11.76 15.46 8.75
CA TYR A 595 11.32 14.77 9.97
C TYR A 595 10.23 15.54 10.71
N HIS A 596 10.35 16.87 10.82
CA HIS A 596 9.31 17.71 11.41
C HIS A 596 7.98 17.62 10.64
N GLU A 597 8.04 17.60 9.32
CA GLU A 597 6.84 17.42 8.49
C GLU A 597 6.25 16.02 8.63
N PHE A 598 7.07 14.98 8.74
CA PHE A 598 6.61 13.64 9.08
C PHE A 598 5.86 13.63 10.42
N LEU A 599 6.42 14.22 11.48
CA LEU A 599 5.80 14.27 12.81
C LEU A 599 4.47 15.05 12.82
N THR A 600 4.37 16.11 12.02
CA THR A 600 3.21 17.00 11.98
C THR A 600 2.20 16.65 10.88
N SER A 601 2.49 15.64 10.06
CA SER A 601 1.60 15.15 9.00
C SER A 601 0.40 14.41 9.60
N PRO A 602 -0.83 14.76 9.20
CA PRO A 602 -2.04 14.06 9.64
C PRO A 602 -2.22 12.78 8.83
N PHE A 603 -1.38 11.76 9.06
CA PHE A 603 -1.54 10.45 8.43
C PHE A 603 -2.89 9.83 8.84
N ASN A 604 -3.57 9.25 7.86
CA ASN A 604 -4.90 8.68 8.02
C ASN A 604 -4.85 7.33 8.74
N THR A 605 -3.76 6.57 8.62
CA THR A 605 -3.59 5.26 9.26
C THR A 605 -2.17 5.06 9.82
N PRO A 606 -1.98 4.16 10.81
CA PRO A 606 -0.65 3.78 11.29
C PRO A 606 0.23 3.17 10.18
N ALA A 607 -0.37 2.41 9.27
CA ALA A 607 0.35 1.80 8.17
C ALA A 607 0.81 2.83 7.12
N GLU A 608 0.01 3.85 6.84
CA GLU A 608 0.42 5.00 6.03
C GLU A 608 1.60 5.75 6.68
N ARG A 609 1.55 5.98 8.00
CA ARG A 609 2.67 6.57 8.75
C ARG A 609 3.92 5.68 8.66
N ALA A 610 3.78 4.37 8.75
CA ALA A 610 4.91 3.44 8.61
C ALA A 610 5.53 3.47 7.21
N ASP A 611 4.72 3.56 6.15
CA ASP A 611 5.20 3.70 4.77
C ASP A 611 5.89 5.05 4.53
N ALA A 612 5.37 6.13 5.11
CA ALA A 612 6.02 7.44 5.08
C ALA A 612 7.37 7.44 5.82
N ARG A 613 7.45 6.80 7.00
CA ARG A 613 8.68 6.64 7.79
C ARG A 613 9.74 5.84 7.03
N ARG A 614 9.35 4.70 6.45
CA ARG A 614 10.22 3.89 5.59
C ARG A 614 10.76 4.70 4.41
N SER A 615 9.93 5.54 3.81
CA SER A 615 10.34 6.41 2.70
C SER A 615 11.29 7.52 3.18
N LEU A 616 11.01 8.12 4.34
CA LEU A 616 11.85 9.15 4.96
C LEU A 616 13.26 8.63 5.26
N TRP A 617 13.38 7.40 5.76
CA TRP A 617 14.68 6.76 5.95
C TRP A 617 15.44 6.67 4.62
N GLN A 618 14.83 6.10 3.58
CA GLN A 618 15.51 6.01 2.27
C GLN A 618 15.90 7.39 1.72
N TRP A 619 15.04 8.40 1.88
CA TRP A 619 15.35 9.75 1.46
C TRP A 619 16.53 10.34 2.23
N ALA A 620 16.69 9.99 3.51
CA ALA A 620 17.81 10.45 4.32
C ALA A 620 19.13 9.94 3.76
N GLU A 621 19.20 8.64 3.43
CA GLU A 621 20.36 8.02 2.79
C GLU A 621 20.67 8.64 1.42
N ASP A 622 19.64 8.92 0.62
CA ASP A 622 19.79 9.57 -0.70
C ASP A 622 20.25 11.03 -0.60
N ILE A 623 19.83 11.76 0.45
CA ILE A 623 20.16 13.18 0.68
C ILE A 623 21.57 13.31 1.28
N ASP A 624 21.92 12.43 2.20
CA ASP A 624 23.18 12.44 2.91
C ASP A 624 23.65 11.02 3.28
N PRO A 625 24.70 10.51 2.62
CA PRO A 625 25.28 9.21 2.94
C PRO A 625 25.77 9.06 4.38
N ALA A 626 26.02 10.17 5.11
CA ALA A 626 26.38 10.09 6.53
C ALA A 626 25.25 9.51 7.42
N THR A 627 24.04 9.38 6.89
CA THR A 627 22.91 8.76 7.58
C THR A 627 22.89 7.23 7.44
N GLU A 628 23.63 6.67 6.49
CA GLU A 628 23.75 5.22 6.28
C GLU A 628 24.50 4.58 7.46
N ASP A 629 23.92 3.54 8.07
CA ASP A 629 24.46 2.83 9.23
C ASP A 629 24.77 3.71 10.47
N ALA A 630 24.16 4.90 10.57
CA ALA A 630 24.35 5.82 11.68
C ALA A 630 23.35 5.55 12.83
N ASP A 631 23.85 5.04 13.95
CA ASP A 631 23.03 4.65 15.12
C ASP A 631 22.16 5.78 15.70
N HIS A 632 22.61 7.04 15.63
CA HIS A 632 21.80 8.19 16.05
C HIS A 632 20.59 8.44 15.11
N TRP A 633 20.75 8.21 13.80
CA TRP A 633 19.65 8.33 12.84
C TRP A 633 18.75 7.09 12.82
N GLU A 634 19.32 5.90 13.02
CA GLU A 634 18.55 4.65 13.20
C GLU A 634 17.55 4.82 14.35
N HIS A 635 18.00 5.34 15.50
CA HIS A 635 17.14 5.59 16.65
C HIS A 635 16.03 6.64 16.39
N VAL A 636 16.31 7.64 15.54
CA VAL A 636 15.30 8.59 15.04
C VAL A 636 14.29 7.87 14.12
N PHE A 637 14.77 7.11 13.14
CA PHE A 637 13.92 6.47 12.13
C PHE A 637 13.16 5.25 12.64
N ASP A 638 13.58 4.62 13.73
CA ASP A 638 12.80 3.61 14.46
C ASP A 638 11.61 4.22 15.21
N GLY A 639 11.68 5.52 15.52
CA GLY A 639 10.59 6.28 16.13
C GLY A 639 10.60 6.29 17.65
N ASP A 640 11.63 5.74 18.26
CA ASP A 640 11.85 5.78 19.71
C ASP A 640 11.98 7.22 20.23
N LEU A 641 12.40 8.14 19.36
CA LEU A 641 12.53 9.57 19.65
C LEU A 641 11.32 10.42 19.25
N ASP A 642 10.17 9.82 18.87
CA ASP A 642 8.96 10.58 18.49
C ASP A 642 8.28 11.31 19.66
N PHE A 643 8.64 10.96 20.90
CA PHE A 643 7.89 11.37 22.08
C PHE A 643 8.34 12.73 22.62
N TRP A 644 7.39 13.65 22.68
CA TRP A 644 7.48 14.92 23.41
C TRP A 644 7.35 14.63 24.91
N GLY A 645 8.44 14.18 25.56
CA GLY A 645 8.51 13.79 26.97
C GLY A 645 7.40 14.35 27.87
N THR A 646 6.30 13.61 27.98
CA THR A 646 5.19 13.83 28.91
C THR A 646 4.63 12.46 29.28
N GLU A 647 5.39 11.74 30.12
CA GLU A 647 4.77 10.90 31.15
C GLU A 647 4.42 11.76 32.37
#